data_AF-A0A812NI71-F1
#
_entry.id   AF-A0A812NI71-F1
#
_cell.length_a   1.000
_cell.length_b   1.000
_cell.length_c   1.000
_cell.angle_alpha   90.00
_cell.angle_beta   90.00
_cell.angle_gamma   90.00
#
_symmetry.space_group_name_H-M   'P 1'
#
loop_
_entity.id
_entity.type
_entity.pdbx_description
1 polymer ?
#
loop_
_entity_poly.entity_id
_entity_poly.type
_entity_poly.pdbx_seq_one_letter_code
_entity_poly.pdbx_strand_id
1 'polypeptide(L)'
;MMEARTNYAEHHGLTIEQVTEEMIKGSEKGPVHWATVKTNVSARSATGQAFQRALKHRPDVRELYQVLLDSEKIAFRQAWSCTKSFEFTTARRSTTNTFRRRKEDVGVFKTELQLQQLLGGADKAEAVSQASNYVNMCIRPDLKPFCYMYNDWLKADTYLWVESLVSTASETAWMNEVTVESENPLSGSWSEKAEFCKAVRVYAVEYQCAPKDVTLEMLQQTTLGVKGFAKLYESTPAAFPQPGGDGSASNNKQTAANPPAPAAPKAKPAAKGKAKAMKTGDGAQGPDGENPLLGSGGDGDEGQGASKRPKKGAGNPTGKKEREVKEFLALEAESDNVMSKIASSMSANPAVWSWAKDFVQQYRSLRTEILAMYADVEFFGQMKIAALSAKETSRLKKIYGLDYHSKLCEFCLQMGPKIAMMSECTSKIRSMSDAQAEAAAGTPSKASTKSKKKEVIVPDDETQRRLHSLLRYSKNGRGRCLKAAFPPLGLRRGHRLEPSEHLLDVDNFIHLTTPFSCIFYTGGTHGRILHRSPFLRIPGVSIDCWCIDVLHTWHFGPLSSYVAHSLRTLISSPVYQPASYKDLEKEEADKLALLHLRAELWSFYKRRRESDEDWKRKGSEVWNLTLTMIAGKYLKAKAAETHGLLNFVVDRLAKHSEQLASTTEAASVDLLLRAGTAAMDFDAVLAAHPRAVDADTCALLFDNYNRFICLAARAQIPLMPKCHMMYHMIQRALLKGNPRFYSTYIDESLNGAIARVCRSVHRRGWALAVYRKLSMLEQLLAEDED
;
A
#
# COMPACT_ATOMS: atom_id res chain seq x y z
N MET A 1 -47.25 0.30 -11.61
CA MET A 1 -48.32 -0.17 -12.53
C MET A 1 -49.62 0.63 -12.40
N MET A 2 -50.16 0.86 -11.20
CA MET A 2 -51.39 1.65 -11.03
C MET A 2 -51.31 3.05 -11.66
N GLU A 3 -50.24 3.81 -11.37
CA GLU A 3 -50.02 5.14 -11.94
C GLU A 3 -49.91 5.14 -13.48
N ALA A 4 -49.32 4.07 -14.05
CA ALA A 4 -49.28 3.87 -15.50
C ALA A 4 -50.69 3.64 -16.09
N ARG A 5 -51.55 2.87 -15.41
CA ARG A 5 -52.96 2.69 -15.81
C ARG A 5 -53.71 3.99 -15.79
N THR A 6 -53.56 4.79 -14.72
CA THR A 6 -54.22 6.10 -14.61
C THR A 6 -53.80 7.03 -15.74
N ASN A 7 -52.50 7.18 -16.00
CA ASN A 7 -51.99 8.07 -17.04
C ASN A 7 -52.34 7.59 -18.46
N TYR A 8 -52.33 6.27 -18.70
CA TYR A 8 -52.75 5.69 -19.98
C TYR A 8 -54.26 5.88 -20.21
N ALA A 9 -55.08 5.62 -19.19
CA ALA A 9 -56.52 5.80 -19.23
C ALA A 9 -56.89 7.25 -19.58
N GLU A 10 -56.26 8.21 -18.89
CA GLU A 10 -56.48 9.64 -19.12
C GLU A 10 -56.03 10.09 -20.52
N HIS A 11 -54.89 9.60 -21.01
CA HIS A 11 -54.39 9.95 -22.35
C HIS A 11 -55.30 9.42 -23.48
N HIS A 12 -55.92 8.24 -23.28
CA HIS A 12 -56.75 7.59 -24.29
C HIS A 12 -58.27 7.78 -24.08
N GLY A 13 -58.67 8.55 -23.06
CA GLY A 13 -60.09 8.75 -22.74
C GLY A 13 -60.82 7.48 -22.27
N LEU A 14 -60.09 6.56 -21.64
CA LEU A 14 -60.62 5.30 -21.09
C LEU A 14 -60.83 5.43 -19.58
N THR A 15 -61.67 4.56 -19.02
CA THR A 15 -61.74 4.36 -17.56
C THR A 15 -60.58 3.48 -17.10
N ILE A 16 -60.17 3.58 -15.83
CA ILE A 16 -59.00 2.83 -15.30
C ILE A 16 -59.26 1.31 -15.39
N GLU A 17 -60.50 0.90 -15.26
CA GLU A 17 -60.97 -0.49 -15.33
C GLU A 17 -60.85 -1.07 -16.75
N GLN A 18 -60.89 -0.21 -17.78
CA GLN A 18 -60.72 -0.62 -19.18
C GLN A 18 -59.26 -0.79 -19.59
N VAL A 19 -58.30 -0.33 -18.78
CA VAL A 19 -56.87 -0.42 -19.11
C VAL A 19 -56.25 -1.68 -18.53
N THR A 20 -56.04 -2.69 -19.37
CA THR A 20 -55.34 -3.90 -18.97
C THR A 20 -53.82 -3.70 -18.90
N GLU A 21 -53.12 -4.60 -18.22
CA GLU A 21 -51.66 -4.56 -18.16
C GLU A 21 -51.02 -4.86 -19.52
N GLU A 22 -51.65 -5.69 -20.35
CA GLU A 22 -51.19 -5.97 -21.71
C GLU A 22 -51.27 -4.73 -22.59
N MET A 23 -52.30 -3.89 -22.45
CA MET A 23 -52.41 -2.64 -23.22
C MET A 23 -51.24 -1.69 -22.94
N ILE A 24 -50.82 -1.59 -21.67
CA ILE A 24 -49.69 -0.73 -21.28
C ILE A 24 -48.36 -1.34 -21.74
N LYS A 25 -48.18 -2.66 -21.54
CA LYS A 25 -46.97 -3.37 -21.98
C LYS A 25 -46.81 -3.37 -23.50
N GLY A 26 -47.91 -3.45 -24.25
CA GLY A 26 -47.94 -3.40 -25.72
C GLY A 26 -47.89 -1.99 -26.31
N SER A 27 -47.99 -0.94 -25.48
CA SER A 27 -47.84 0.43 -25.96
C SER A 27 -46.40 0.72 -26.39
N GLU A 28 -46.23 1.48 -27.47
CA GLU A 28 -44.91 1.84 -28.03
C GLU A 28 -43.98 2.50 -27.00
N LYS A 29 -44.57 3.26 -26.06
CA LYS A 29 -43.82 3.97 -25.02
C LYS A 29 -43.53 3.12 -23.78
N GLY A 30 -44.24 2.00 -23.60
CA GLY A 30 -44.07 1.06 -22.50
C GLY A 30 -44.51 1.58 -21.11
N PRO A 31 -44.50 0.69 -20.10
CA PRO A 31 -45.05 0.97 -18.76
C PRO A 31 -44.28 2.04 -17.98
N VAL A 32 -42.96 2.17 -18.19
CA VAL A 32 -42.11 3.15 -17.50
C VAL A 32 -42.45 4.57 -17.93
N HIS A 33 -42.71 4.78 -19.22
CA HIS A 33 -43.13 6.09 -19.73
C HIS A 33 -44.46 6.49 -19.10
N TRP A 34 -45.46 5.61 -19.16
CA TRP A 34 -46.79 5.91 -18.62
C TRP A 34 -46.77 6.12 -17.10
N ALA A 35 -45.92 5.41 -16.36
CA ALA A 35 -45.75 5.67 -14.93
C ALA A 35 -45.12 7.04 -14.63
N THR A 36 -44.39 7.64 -15.57
CA THR A 36 -43.59 8.86 -15.32
C THR A 36 -43.99 10.08 -16.16
N VAL A 37 -45.00 9.97 -17.03
CA VAL A 37 -45.37 11.04 -17.98
C VAL A 37 -45.73 12.36 -17.29
N LYS A 38 -46.32 12.31 -16.09
CA LYS A 38 -46.62 13.50 -15.25
C LYS A 38 -45.51 13.86 -14.26
N THR A 39 -44.50 13.01 -14.10
CA THR A 39 -43.38 13.25 -13.18
C THR A 39 -42.29 14.03 -13.90
N ASN A 40 -41.95 15.23 -13.39
CA ASN A 40 -40.79 15.96 -13.89
C ASN A 40 -39.50 15.19 -13.52
N VAL A 41 -38.88 14.54 -14.51
CA VAL A 41 -37.63 13.77 -14.40
C VAL A 41 -36.41 14.52 -14.93
N SER A 42 -36.50 15.85 -15.07
CA SER A 42 -35.34 16.67 -15.45
C SER A 42 -34.24 16.61 -14.39
N ALA A 43 -32.99 16.91 -14.77
CA ALA A 43 -31.85 16.87 -13.85
C ALA A 43 -32.04 17.76 -12.61
N ARG A 44 -32.76 18.88 -12.77
CA ARG A 44 -32.99 19.87 -11.72
C ARG A 44 -34.26 19.63 -10.89
N SER A 45 -35.11 18.70 -11.27
CA SER A 45 -36.34 18.41 -10.51
C SER A 45 -36.02 17.77 -9.15
N ALA A 46 -36.97 17.80 -8.22
CA ALA A 46 -36.83 17.11 -6.93
C ALA A 46 -36.47 15.61 -7.12
N THR A 47 -37.08 14.96 -8.11
CA THR A 47 -36.78 13.58 -8.50
C THR A 47 -35.37 13.44 -9.08
N GLY A 48 -34.93 14.36 -9.94
CA GLY A 48 -33.58 14.40 -10.48
C GLY A 48 -32.50 14.59 -9.40
N GLN A 49 -32.76 15.45 -8.41
CA GLN A 49 -31.86 15.65 -7.27
C GLN A 49 -31.81 14.42 -6.34
N ALA A 50 -32.95 13.76 -6.11
CA ALA A 50 -33.00 12.50 -5.38
C ALA A 50 -32.19 11.40 -6.10
N PHE A 51 -32.32 11.31 -7.43
CA PHE A 51 -31.54 10.41 -8.27
C PHE A 51 -30.02 10.68 -8.17
N GLN A 52 -29.59 11.95 -8.24
CA GLN A 52 -28.17 12.30 -8.10
C GLN A 52 -27.61 11.92 -6.72
N ARG A 53 -28.40 12.06 -5.66
CA ARG A 53 -28.01 11.57 -4.32
C ARG A 53 -27.88 10.05 -4.29
N ALA A 54 -28.78 9.32 -4.93
CA ALA A 54 -28.69 7.86 -5.03
C ALA A 54 -27.46 7.41 -5.83
N LEU A 55 -27.15 8.08 -6.95
CA LEU A 55 -25.94 7.81 -7.76
C LEU A 55 -24.64 7.96 -6.97
N LYS A 56 -24.59 8.85 -5.95
CA LYS A 56 -23.41 9.01 -5.10
C LYS A 56 -23.02 7.72 -4.37
N HIS A 57 -23.97 6.83 -4.12
CA HIS A 57 -23.76 5.56 -3.43
C HIS A 57 -23.50 4.38 -4.39
N ARG A 58 -23.57 4.59 -5.71
CA ARG A 58 -23.36 3.57 -6.75
C ARG A 58 -22.43 4.10 -7.85
N PRO A 59 -21.10 4.10 -7.62
CA PRO A 59 -20.12 4.67 -8.56
C PRO A 59 -20.12 3.94 -9.91
N ASP A 60 -20.38 2.64 -9.88
CA ASP A 60 -20.54 1.77 -11.04
C ASP A 60 -21.68 2.25 -11.96
N VAL A 61 -22.83 2.59 -11.38
CA VAL A 61 -23.98 3.12 -12.13
C VAL A 61 -23.75 4.58 -12.55
N ARG A 62 -23.00 5.35 -11.76
CA ARG A 62 -22.64 6.73 -12.10
C ARG A 62 -21.79 6.81 -13.36
N GLU A 63 -20.81 5.92 -13.52
CA GLU A 63 -19.97 5.85 -14.72
C GLU A 63 -20.81 5.51 -15.96
N LEU A 64 -21.70 4.52 -15.85
CA LEU A 64 -22.67 4.18 -16.89
C LEU A 64 -23.55 5.37 -17.26
N TYR A 65 -24.10 6.07 -16.27
CA TYR A 65 -24.98 7.22 -16.48
C TYR A 65 -24.27 8.40 -17.15
N GLN A 66 -22.99 8.63 -16.86
CA GLN A 66 -22.23 9.76 -17.40
C GLN A 66 -22.06 9.68 -18.91
N VAL A 67 -21.88 8.48 -19.46
CA VAL A 67 -21.62 8.29 -20.89
C VAL A 67 -22.89 8.42 -21.75
N LEU A 68 -24.08 8.24 -21.15
CA LEU A 68 -25.36 8.31 -21.86
C LEU A 68 -25.59 9.68 -22.54
N LEU A 69 -26.30 9.65 -23.67
CA LEU A 69 -26.87 10.83 -24.32
C LEU A 69 -28.05 11.37 -23.51
N ASP A 70 -28.48 12.61 -23.79
CA ASP A 70 -29.49 13.28 -22.96
C ASP A 70 -30.87 12.60 -23.02
N SER A 71 -31.26 12.08 -24.19
CA SER A 71 -32.48 11.26 -24.34
C SER A 71 -32.43 10.01 -23.45
N GLU A 72 -31.29 9.32 -23.45
CA GLU A 72 -31.09 8.12 -22.65
C GLU A 72 -30.96 8.42 -21.15
N LYS A 73 -30.39 9.57 -20.77
CA LYS A 73 -30.38 10.04 -19.38
C LYS A 73 -31.78 10.31 -18.84
N ILE A 74 -32.71 10.76 -19.68
CA ILE A 74 -34.11 10.95 -19.30
C ILE A 74 -34.75 9.58 -19.06
N ALA A 75 -34.63 8.65 -20.00
CA ALA A 75 -35.16 7.30 -19.85
C ALA A 75 -34.56 6.57 -18.62
N PHE A 76 -33.28 6.77 -18.33
CA PHE A 76 -32.61 6.20 -17.17
C PHE A 76 -33.18 6.75 -15.85
N ARG A 77 -33.43 8.08 -15.80
CA ARG A 77 -34.08 8.72 -14.64
C ARG A 77 -35.54 8.29 -14.49
N GLN A 78 -36.26 8.03 -15.58
CA GLN A 78 -37.62 7.48 -15.54
C GLN A 78 -37.63 6.07 -14.95
N ALA A 79 -36.74 5.19 -15.42
CA ALA A 79 -36.59 3.85 -14.87
C ALA A 79 -36.31 3.87 -13.36
N TRP A 80 -35.36 4.70 -12.92
CA TRP A 80 -35.08 4.88 -11.50
C TRP A 80 -36.25 5.53 -10.74
N SER A 81 -36.98 6.47 -11.33
CA SER A 81 -38.11 7.10 -10.67
C SER A 81 -39.23 6.10 -10.37
N CYS A 82 -39.44 5.11 -11.24
CA CYS A 82 -40.43 4.05 -11.05
C CYS A 82 -40.07 3.11 -9.90
N THR A 83 -38.82 2.67 -9.81
CA THR A 83 -38.41 1.64 -8.84
C THR A 83 -37.83 2.22 -7.56
N LYS A 84 -37.34 3.46 -7.59
CA LYS A 84 -36.47 4.09 -6.57
C LYS A 84 -35.24 3.23 -6.20
N SER A 85 -34.89 2.27 -7.05
CA SER A 85 -33.79 1.32 -6.88
C SER A 85 -33.01 1.20 -8.19
N PHE A 86 -31.74 0.79 -8.12
CA PHE A 86 -30.95 0.47 -9.32
C PHE A 86 -31.05 -1.03 -9.69
N GLU A 87 -32.12 -1.72 -9.29
CA GLU A 87 -32.30 -3.16 -9.58
C GLU A 87 -32.51 -3.44 -11.07
N PHE A 88 -32.88 -2.42 -11.85
CA PHE A 88 -32.82 -2.47 -13.31
C PHE A 88 -31.38 -2.39 -13.86
N THR A 89 -30.36 -2.55 -13.01
CA THR A 89 -28.96 -2.72 -13.39
C THR A 89 -28.36 -3.91 -12.65
N THR A 90 -27.66 -4.80 -13.35
CA THR A 90 -26.94 -5.93 -12.72
C THR A 90 -25.44 -5.66 -12.80
N ALA A 91 -24.70 -5.91 -11.73
CA ALA A 91 -23.24 -5.76 -11.69
C ALA A 91 -22.59 -7.14 -11.79
N ARG A 92 -21.85 -7.41 -12.87
CA ARG A 92 -21.08 -8.64 -13.07
C ARG A 92 -19.60 -8.36 -12.82
N ARG A 93 -19.02 -9.04 -11.84
CA ARG A 93 -17.58 -8.96 -11.58
C ARG A 93 -16.87 -10.02 -12.40
N SER A 94 -16.11 -9.61 -13.42
CA SER A 94 -15.26 -10.51 -14.20
C SER A 94 -13.82 -10.44 -13.70
N THR A 95 -13.18 -11.60 -13.59
CA THR A 95 -11.76 -11.70 -13.20
C THR A 95 -10.97 -12.09 -14.43
N THR A 96 -10.15 -11.17 -14.95
CA THR A 96 -9.27 -11.48 -16.07
C THR A 96 -7.89 -11.82 -15.51
N ASN A 97 -7.49 -13.09 -15.66
CA ASN A 97 -6.15 -13.54 -15.33
C ASN A 97 -5.28 -13.42 -16.58
N THR A 98 -4.35 -12.47 -16.59
CA THR A 98 -3.40 -12.31 -17.69
C THR A 98 -2.10 -13.03 -17.33
N PHE A 99 -1.69 -13.99 -18.16
CA PHE A 99 -0.43 -14.71 -17.99
C PHE A 99 0.62 -14.11 -18.91
N ARG A 100 1.67 -13.53 -18.33
CA ARG A 100 2.83 -13.06 -19.09
C ARG A 100 4.00 -14.01 -18.87
N ARG A 101 4.41 -14.68 -19.94
CA ARG A 101 5.59 -15.55 -19.96
C ARG A 101 6.78 -14.75 -20.50
N ARG A 102 7.80 -14.52 -19.68
CA ARG A 102 9.04 -13.84 -20.08
C ARG A 102 10.20 -14.84 -20.03
N LYS A 103 10.85 -15.01 -21.18
CA LYS A 103 12.07 -15.81 -21.32
C LYS A 103 13.27 -14.89 -21.15
N GLU A 104 14.13 -15.15 -20.17
CA GLU A 104 15.40 -14.47 -19.97
C GLU A 104 16.52 -15.52 -19.97
N ASP A 105 17.55 -15.32 -20.79
CA ASP A 105 18.71 -16.20 -20.81
C ASP A 105 19.76 -15.66 -19.82
N VAL A 106 20.07 -16.44 -18.79
CA VAL A 106 21.04 -16.07 -17.74
C VAL A 106 22.23 -17.01 -17.81
N GLY A 107 23.42 -16.44 -18.02
CA GLY A 107 24.68 -17.18 -17.98
C GLY A 107 25.18 -17.39 -16.55
N VAL A 108 25.40 -18.63 -16.15
CA VAL A 108 25.96 -19.03 -14.84
C VAL A 108 27.14 -19.97 -15.07
N PHE A 109 28.27 -19.73 -14.40
CA PHE A 109 29.42 -20.64 -14.47
C PHE A 109 29.18 -21.89 -13.60
N LYS A 110 29.33 -23.07 -14.20
CA LYS A 110 29.11 -24.38 -13.56
C LYS A 110 30.34 -25.28 -13.73
N THR A 111 30.63 -26.14 -12.75
CA THR A 111 31.66 -27.18 -12.92
C THR A 111 31.16 -28.30 -13.84
N GLU A 112 32.06 -29.11 -14.40
CA GLU A 112 31.67 -30.28 -15.21
C GLU A 112 30.70 -31.21 -14.46
N LEU A 113 30.97 -31.51 -13.19
CA LEU A 113 30.09 -32.33 -12.36
C LEU A 113 28.69 -31.70 -12.19
N GLN A 114 28.60 -30.37 -12.07
CA GLN A 114 27.31 -29.67 -12.01
C GLN A 114 26.57 -29.72 -13.36
N LEU A 115 27.30 -29.68 -14.48
CA LEU A 115 26.72 -29.87 -15.80
C LEU A 115 26.18 -31.31 -15.97
N GLN A 116 26.91 -32.32 -15.50
CA GLN A 116 26.45 -33.71 -15.50
C GLN A 116 25.15 -33.86 -14.69
N GLN A 117 25.07 -33.24 -13.52
CA GLN A 117 23.85 -33.21 -12.71
C GLN A 117 22.68 -32.51 -13.42
N LEU A 118 22.94 -31.37 -14.08
CA LEU A 118 21.94 -30.63 -14.84
C LEU A 118 21.42 -31.40 -16.07
N LEU A 119 22.30 -32.17 -16.72
CA LEU A 119 21.99 -32.91 -17.95
C LEU A 119 21.39 -34.30 -17.72
N GLY A 120 21.24 -34.73 -16.46
CA GLY A 120 20.50 -35.95 -16.14
C GLY A 120 21.07 -36.80 -15.01
N GLY A 121 22.21 -36.41 -14.44
CA GLY A 121 22.90 -37.10 -13.34
C GLY A 121 24.26 -37.65 -13.75
N ALA A 122 25.22 -37.67 -12.82
CA ALA A 122 26.57 -38.23 -13.05
C ALA A 122 26.57 -39.76 -13.19
N ASP A 123 25.47 -40.42 -12.83
CA ASP A 123 25.22 -41.85 -12.96
C ASP A 123 24.84 -42.26 -14.39
N LYS A 124 24.46 -41.32 -15.26
CA LYS A 124 24.05 -41.60 -16.64
C LYS A 124 25.17 -41.29 -17.62
N ALA A 125 25.66 -42.32 -18.31
CA ALA A 125 26.73 -42.18 -19.31
C ALA A 125 26.42 -41.13 -20.40
N GLU A 126 25.15 -40.98 -20.78
CA GLU A 126 24.73 -39.97 -21.76
C GLU A 126 24.89 -38.53 -21.23
N ALA A 127 24.50 -38.26 -19.97
CA ALA A 127 24.65 -36.95 -19.35
C ALA A 127 26.13 -36.59 -19.12
N VAL A 128 26.95 -37.58 -18.77
CA VAL A 128 28.41 -37.45 -18.68
C VAL A 128 29.00 -37.06 -20.04
N SER A 129 28.65 -37.79 -21.10
CA SER A 129 29.10 -37.50 -22.46
C SER A 129 28.67 -36.11 -22.94
N GLN A 130 27.42 -35.72 -22.70
CA GLN A 130 26.90 -34.39 -23.06
C GLN A 130 27.60 -33.26 -22.29
N ALA A 131 27.87 -33.45 -21.00
CA ALA A 131 28.62 -32.47 -20.20
C ALA A 131 30.03 -32.29 -20.72
N SER A 132 30.76 -33.39 -21.00
CA SER A 132 32.12 -33.31 -21.53
C SER A 132 32.16 -32.68 -22.94
N ASN A 133 31.17 -32.95 -23.79
CA ASN A 133 31.03 -32.28 -25.09
C ASN A 133 30.82 -30.76 -24.94
N TYR A 134 30.00 -30.35 -23.98
CA TYR A 134 29.79 -28.93 -23.67
C TYR A 134 31.07 -28.27 -23.13
N VAL A 135 31.78 -28.93 -22.24
CA VAL A 135 33.09 -28.50 -21.72
C VAL A 135 34.08 -28.29 -22.87
N ASN A 136 34.20 -29.27 -23.77
CA ASN A 136 35.07 -29.18 -24.94
C ASN A 136 34.71 -27.98 -25.84
N MET A 137 33.41 -27.70 -26.01
CA MET A 137 32.96 -26.51 -26.73
C MET A 137 33.40 -25.21 -26.03
N CYS A 138 33.24 -25.10 -24.71
CA CYS A 138 33.64 -23.92 -23.94
C CYS A 138 35.15 -23.67 -23.93
N ILE A 139 35.98 -24.72 -24.09
CA ILE A 139 37.45 -24.62 -24.09
C ILE A 139 38.01 -24.28 -25.49
N ARG A 140 37.19 -24.28 -26.54
CA ARG A 140 37.66 -23.90 -27.89
C ARG A 140 38.34 -22.52 -27.87
N PRO A 141 39.43 -22.30 -28.63
CA PRO A 141 40.23 -21.07 -28.54
C PRO A 141 39.45 -19.78 -28.72
N ASP A 142 38.40 -19.81 -29.56
CA ASP A 142 37.50 -18.70 -29.86
C ASP A 142 36.51 -18.38 -28.73
N LEU A 143 36.15 -19.37 -27.90
CA LEU A 143 35.15 -19.23 -26.83
C LEU A 143 35.75 -19.22 -25.43
N LYS A 144 36.93 -19.79 -25.24
CA LYS A 144 37.62 -19.93 -23.95
C LYS A 144 37.71 -18.62 -23.14
N PRO A 145 37.99 -17.44 -23.74
CA PRO A 145 38.02 -16.19 -22.97
C PRO A 145 36.68 -15.78 -22.34
N PHE A 146 35.56 -16.29 -22.86
CA PHE A 146 34.21 -15.90 -22.46
C PHE A 146 33.47 -16.97 -21.68
N CYS A 147 33.72 -18.24 -22.01
CA CYS A 147 32.95 -19.38 -21.53
C CYS A 147 33.69 -20.25 -20.53
N TYR A 148 34.95 -19.94 -20.21
CA TYR A 148 35.77 -20.70 -19.26
C TYR A 148 36.33 -19.77 -18.18
N MET A 149 36.28 -20.24 -16.94
CA MET A 149 36.89 -19.56 -15.81
C MET A 149 37.37 -20.60 -14.80
N TYR A 150 38.63 -20.50 -14.38
CA TYR A 150 39.11 -21.31 -13.26
C TYR A 150 38.57 -20.74 -11.95
N ASN A 151 37.83 -21.54 -11.20
CA ASN A 151 37.31 -21.13 -9.91
C ASN A 151 38.33 -21.50 -8.82
N ASP A 152 39.12 -20.52 -8.40
CA ASP A 152 40.15 -20.67 -7.37
C ASP A 152 39.63 -21.19 -6.03
N TRP A 153 38.33 -21.01 -5.75
CA TRP A 153 37.71 -21.43 -4.49
C TRP A 153 37.30 -22.90 -4.51
N LEU A 154 36.70 -23.36 -5.61
CA LEU A 154 36.35 -24.76 -5.82
C LEU A 154 37.55 -25.61 -6.24
N LYS A 155 38.68 -24.97 -6.60
CA LYS A 155 39.83 -25.61 -7.23
C LYS A 155 39.43 -26.44 -8.45
N ALA A 156 38.47 -25.93 -9.20
CA ALA A 156 37.85 -26.61 -10.32
C ALA A 156 37.63 -25.65 -11.49
N ASP A 157 37.71 -26.19 -12.69
CA ASP A 157 37.33 -25.50 -13.91
C ASP A 157 35.81 -25.29 -13.94
N THR A 158 35.38 -24.08 -14.33
CA THR A 158 33.97 -23.74 -14.50
C THR A 158 33.69 -23.21 -15.89
N TYR A 159 32.50 -23.52 -16.39
CA TYR A 159 32.09 -23.28 -17.76
C TYR A 159 30.76 -22.53 -17.78
N LEU A 160 30.65 -21.52 -18.63
CA LEU A 160 29.46 -20.68 -18.74
C LEU A 160 28.30 -21.51 -19.29
N TRP A 161 27.31 -21.79 -18.45
CA TRP A 161 26.06 -22.46 -18.80
C TRP A 161 24.95 -21.43 -18.94
N VAL A 162 24.25 -21.41 -20.08
CA VAL A 162 23.16 -20.46 -20.32
C VAL A 162 21.84 -21.12 -19.97
N GLU A 163 21.26 -20.73 -18.84
CA GLU A 163 19.93 -21.17 -18.42
C GLU A 163 18.88 -20.23 -19.04
N SER A 164 17.98 -20.80 -19.86
CA SER A 164 16.78 -20.08 -20.31
C SER A 164 15.75 -20.08 -19.17
N LEU A 165 15.73 -19.02 -18.37
CA LEU A 165 14.73 -18.82 -17.33
C LEU A 165 13.41 -18.39 -17.96
N VAL A 166 12.39 -19.21 -17.79
CA VAL A 166 11.01 -18.86 -18.12
C VAL A 166 10.35 -18.39 -16.83
N SER A 167 10.21 -17.07 -16.68
CA SER A 167 9.37 -16.51 -15.63
C SER A 167 7.94 -16.38 -16.13
N THR A 168 6.99 -16.86 -15.33
CA THR A 168 5.55 -16.68 -15.59
C THR A 168 5.02 -15.73 -14.52
N ALA A 169 4.63 -14.53 -14.92
CA ALA A 169 3.92 -13.61 -14.04
C ALA A 169 2.42 -13.72 -14.36
N SER A 170 1.61 -14.00 -13.34
CA SER A 170 0.15 -13.91 -13.44
C SER A 170 -0.31 -12.61 -12.79
N GLU A 171 -0.97 -11.76 -13.58
CA GLU A 171 -1.64 -10.57 -13.06
C GLU A 171 -3.14 -10.85 -13.05
N THR A 172 -3.74 -10.80 -11.87
CA THR A 172 -5.19 -10.93 -11.70
C THR A 172 -5.78 -9.53 -11.62
N ALA A 173 -6.42 -9.08 -12.70
CA ALA A 173 -7.15 -7.82 -12.73
C ALA A 173 -8.64 -8.08 -12.46
N TRP A 174 -9.22 -7.27 -11.58
CA TRP A 174 -10.67 -7.25 -11.34
C TRP A 174 -11.29 -6.18 -12.24
N MET A 175 -12.19 -6.58 -13.13
CA MET A 175 -13.08 -5.64 -13.84
C MET A 175 -14.50 -5.79 -13.31
N ASN A 176 -15.07 -4.69 -12.82
CA ASN A 176 -16.49 -4.62 -12.49
C ASN A 176 -17.21 -4.18 -13.76
N GLU A 177 -17.87 -5.11 -14.43
CA GLU A 177 -18.67 -4.84 -15.63
C GLU A 177 -20.15 -4.80 -15.24
N VAL A 178 -20.80 -3.64 -15.35
CA VAL A 178 -22.23 -3.53 -15.02
C VAL A 178 -23.05 -3.91 -16.26
N THR A 179 -23.43 -5.19 -16.36
CA THR A 179 -24.31 -5.72 -17.42
C THR A 179 -25.74 -5.84 -16.91
N VAL A 180 -26.71 -5.22 -17.55
CA VAL A 180 -28.13 -5.34 -17.15
C VAL A 180 -28.78 -6.53 -17.85
N GLU A 181 -29.22 -7.54 -17.08
CA GLU A 181 -30.07 -8.60 -17.61
C GLU A 181 -31.54 -8.20 -17.43
N SER A 182 -32.28 -8.15 -18.54
CA SER A 182 -33.74 -8.21 -18.54
C SER A 182 -34.11 -9.65 -18.89
N GLU A 183 -34.97 -10.30 -18.10
CA GLU A 183 -35.47 -11.65 -18.37
C GLU A 183 -36.29 -11.76 -19.68
N ASN A 184 -36.57 -10.64 -20.33
CA ASN A 184 -37.07 -10.60 -21.70
C ASN A 184 -35.96 -10.12 -22.66
N PRO A 185 -35.75 -10.78 -23.81
CA PRO A 185 -34.86 -10.31 -24.87
C PRO A 185 -35.50 -9.08 -25.54
N LEU A 186 -35.44 -7.96 -24.85
CA LEU A 186 -35.59 -6.64 -25.46
C LEU A 186 -34.20 -6.23 -25.94
N SER A 187 -34.08 -5.97 -27.24
CA SER A 187 -32.97 -5.18 -27.77
C SER A 187 -32.85 -3.88 -26.96
N GLY A 188 -31.62 -3.51 -26.55
CA GLY A 188 -31.37 -2.23 -25.88
C GLY A 188 -31.09 -2.33 -24.38
N SER A 189 -30.18 -3.21 -23.96
CA SER A 189 -29.65 -3.13 -22.59
C SER A 189 -28.99 -1.76 -22.35
N TRP A 190 -28.97 -1.27 -21.11
CA TRP A 190 -28.28 0.00 -20.81
C TRP A 190 -26.78 -0.04 -21.15
N SER A 191 -26.17 -1.22 -21.19
CA SER A 191 -24.80 -1.43 -21.65
C SER A 191 -24.67 -1.18 -23.15
N GLU A 192 -25.56 -1.75 -23.97
CA GLU A 192 -25.60 -1.50 -25.42
C GLU A 192 -25.88 -0.02 -25.72
N LYS A 193 -26.79 0.60 -24.96
CA LYS A 193 -27.04 2.04 -25.06
C LYS A 193 -25.82 2.86 -24.68
N ALA A 194 -25.07 2.46 -23.64
CA ALA A 194 -23.84 3.12 -23.25
C ALA A 194 -22.74 2.95 -24.30
N GLU A 195 -22.57 1.76 -24.89
CA GLU A 195 -21.67 1.52 -26.02
C GLU A 195 -22.04 2.39 -27.22
N PHE A 196 -23.33 2.45 -27.56
CA PHE A 196 -23.84 3.32 -28.62
C PHE A 196 -23.56 4.80 -28.33
N CYS A 197 -23.83 5.28 -27.11
CA CYS A 197 -23.57 6.66 -26.71
C CYS A 197 -22.06 7.00 -26.75
N LYS A 198 -21.19 6.06 -26.35
CA LYS A 198 -19.73 6.21 -26.51
C LYS A 198 -19.36 6.32 -27.98
N ALA A 199 -19.87 5.43 -28.83
CA ALA A 199 -19.62 5.42 -30.27
C ALA A 199 -20.06 6.73 -30.94
N VAL A 200 -21.28 7.19 -30.65
CA VAL A 200 -21.83 8.46 -31.15
C VAL A 200 -20.93 9.64 -30.80
N ARG A 201 -20.43 9.70 -29.56
CA ARG A 201 -19.56 10.81 -29.12
C ARG A 201 -18.21 10.80 -29.82
N VAL A 202 -17.59 9.63 -30.02
CA VAL A 202 -16.32 9.54 -30.75
C VAL A 202 -16.52 9.89 -32.21
N TYR A 203 -17.56 9.36 -32.85
CA TYR A 203 -17.90 9.67 -34.23
C TYR A 203 -18.16 11.18 -34.42
N ALA A 204 -18.94 11.79 -33.52
CA ALA A 204 -19.21 13.23 -33.55
C ALA A 204 -17.93 14.09 -33.51
N VAL A 205 -16.95 13.68 -32.70
CA VAL A 205 -15.65 14.37 -32.62
C VAL A 205 -14.83 14.17 -33.90
N GLU A 206 -14.77 12.94 -34.42
CA GLU A 206 -13.96 12.60 -35.59
C GLU A 206 -14.49 13.25 -36.88
N TYR A 207 -15.82 13.32 -37.02
CA TYR A 207 -16.49 13.90 -38.19
C TYR A 207 -17.01 15.32 -37.97
N GLN A 208 -16.66 15.95 -36.84
CA GLN A 208 -17.03 17.32 -36.48
C GLN A 208 -18.55 17.62 -36.60
N CYS A 209 -19.40 16.66 -36.28
CA CYS A 209 -20.85 16.81 -36.25
C CYS A 209 -21.40 16.82 -34.82
N ALA A 210 -22.64 17.25 -34.61
CA ALA A 210 -23.21 17.21 -33.27
C ALA A 210 -23.62 15.76 -32.91
N PRO A 211 -23.45 15.32 -31.64
CA PRO A 211 -23.83 13.97 -31.22
C PRO A 211 -25.30 13.60 -31.49
N LYS A 212 -26.20 14.58 -31.55
CA LYS A 212 -27.63 14.38 -31.86
C LYS A 212 -27.90 14.03 -33.33
N ASP A 213 -26.96 14.33 -34.22
CA ASP A 213 -27.11 14.14 -35.67
C ASP A 213 -26.53 12.78 -36.12
N VAL A 214 -25.90 12.03 -35.22
CA VAL A 214 -25.30 10.72 -35.51
C VAL A 214 -26.34 9.62 -35.38
N THR A 215 -26.64 8.93 -36.48
CA THR A 215 -27.57 7.79 -36.50
C THR A 215 -26.84 6.45 -36.38
N LEU A 216 -27.58 5.39 -36.02
CA LEU A 216 -27.05 4.03 -35.98
C LEU A 216 -26.56 3.56 -37.35
N GLU A 217 -27.25 3.94 -38.42
CA GLU A 217 -26.88 3.64 -39.81
C GLU A 217 -25.53 4.26 -40.17
N MET A 218 -25.28 5.51 -39.77
CA MET A 218 -23.98 6.17 -39.98
C MET A 218 -22.84 5.41 -39.30
N LEU A 219 -23.04 4.95 -38.07
CA LEU A 219 -22.04 4.14 -37.36
C LEU A 219 -21.84 2.77 -38.01
N GLN A 220 -22.90 2.12 -38.48
CA GLN A 220 -22.84 0.79 -39.13
C GLN A 220 -22.20 0.82 -40.52
N GLN A 221 -22.32 1.93 -41.26
CA GLN A 221 -21.66 2.11 -42.55
C GLN A 221 -20.13 2.26 -42.44
N THR A 222 -19.62 2.57 -41.25
CA THR A 222 -18.17 2.64 -41.02
C THR A 222 -17.54 1.27 -40.85
N THR A 223 -16.25 1.16 -41.18
CA THR A 223 -15.46 -0.06 -41.00
C THR A 223 -15.29 -0.46 -39.53
N LEU A 224 -15.33 0.50 -38.61
CA LEU A 224 -15.17 0.26 -37.16
C LEU A 224 -16.48 -0.23 -36.51
N GLY A 225 -17.63 0.19 -37.04
CA GLY A 225 -18.94 -0.07 -36.44
C GLY A 225 -19.10 0.54 -35.04
N VAL A 226 -20.23 0.27 -34.39
CA VAL A 226 -20.53 0.76 -33.04
C VAL A 226 -19.46 0.32 -32.03
N LYS A 227 -19.06 -0.95 -32.04
CA LYS A 227 -18.09 -1.51 -31.10
C LYS A 227 -16.68 -0.93 -31.28
N GLY A 228 -16.25 -0.67 -32.51
CA GLY A 228 -14.94 -0.08 -32.78
C GLY A 228 -14.86 1.35 -32.26
N PHE A 229 -15.86 2.19 -32.57
CA PHE A 229 -15.92 3.55 -32.06
C PHE A 229 -16.07 3.61 -30.53
N ALA A 230 -16.85 2.70 -29.92
CA ALA A 230 -16.98 2.63 -28.47
C ALA A 230 -15.65 2.31 -27.76
N LYS A 231 -14.78 1.47 -28.35
CA LYS A 231 -13.44 1.18 -27.82
C LYS A 231 -12.49 2.39 -27.89
N LEU A 232 -12.64 3.22 -28.90
CA LEU A 232 -11.83 4.44 -29.06
C LEU A 232 -12.20 5.54 -28.04
N TYR A 233 -13.33 5.40 -27.34
CA TYR A 233 -13.79 6.40 -26.37
C TYR A 233 -12.73 6.71 -25.31
N GLU A 234 -12.08 5.70 -24.75
CA GLU A 234 -11.06 5.89 -23.70
C GLU A 234 -9.82 6.65 -24.20
N SER A 235 -9.51 6.54 -25.49
CA SER A 235 -8.38 7.21 -26.14
C SER A 235 -8.72 8.57 -26.74
N THR A 236 -9.99 9.00 -26.70
CA THR A 236 -10.46 10.25 -27.32
C THR A 236 -11.02 11.20 -26.27
N PRO A 237 -10.15 11.95 -25.53
CA PRO A 237 -10.59 12.84 -24.45
C PRO A 237 -11.63 13.89 -24.85
N ALA A 238 -11.60 14.35 -26.10
CA ALA A 238 -12.57 15.31 -26.63
C ALA A 238 -14.01 14.74 -26.68
N ALA A 239 -14.18 13.42 -26.69
CA ALA A 239 -15.49 12.76 -26.66
C ALA A 239 -16.09 12.68 -25.24
N PHE A 240 -15.32 13.04 -24.20
CA PHE A 240 -15.81 13.00 -22.82
C PHE A 240 -16.82 14.13 -22.55
N PRO A 241 -17.91 13.85 -21.80
CA PRO A 241 -18.87 14.88 -21.44
C PRO A 241 -18.20 15.97 -20.61
N GLN A 242 -18.33 17.22 -21.04
CA GLN A 242 -17.77 18.36 -20.31
C GLN A 242 -18.55 18.62 -19.01
N PRO A 243 -17.87 18.94 -17.89
CA PRO A 243 -18.53 19.28 -16.63
C PRO A 243 -19.46 20.50 -16.80
N GLY A 244 -20.74 20.35 -16.45
CA GLY A 244 -21.75 21.41 -16.60
C GLY A 244 -22.51 21.42 -17.94
N GLY A 245 -22.22 20.47 -18.82
CA GLY A 245 -22.94 20.25 -20.08
C GLY A 245 -24.06 19.20 -19.98
N ASP A 246 -24.81 19.16 -18.89
CA ASP A 246 -26.11 18.47 -18.88
C ASP A 246 -27.08 19.30 -19.72
N GLY A 247 -27.06 19.10 -21.05
CA GLY A 247 -27.72 19.85 -22.12
C GLY A 247 -29.23 20.14 -21.97
N SER A 248 -29.82 19.78 -20.83
CA SER A 248 -31.11 20.22 -20.32
C SER A 248 -31.29 21.74 -20.12
N ALA A 249 -30.29 22.59 -20.38
CA ALA A 249 -30.40 24.05 -20.19
C ALA A 249 -29.81 24.93 -21.32
N SER A 250 -29.52 24.42 -22.52
CA SER A 250 -29.17 25.30 -23.63
C SER A 250 -30.43 25.87 -24.30
N ASN A 251 -30.97 26.95 -23.73
CA ASN A 251 -31.87 27.82 -24.49
C ASN A 251 -31.05 28.42 -25.64
N ASN A 252 -31.45 28.09 -26.86
CA ASN A 252 -30.82 28.51 -28.10
C ASN A 252 -30.90 30.04 -28.23
N LYS A 253 -29.83 30.76 -27.90
CA LYS A 253 -29.65 32.17 -28.24
C LYS A 253 -28.46 32.27 -29.18
N GLN A 254 -28.75 32.32 -30.49
CA GLN A 254 -27.81 32.69 -31.53
C GLN A 254 -27.17 34.05 -31.18
N THR A 255 -25.85 34.06 -31.05
CA THR A 255 -25.04 35.26 -30.88
C THR A 255 -24.86 35.95 -32.22
N ALA A 256 -25.62 37.03 -32.45
CA ALA A 256 -25.17 38.14 -33.29
C ALA A 256 -24.49 39.17 -32.39
N ALA A 257 -23.34 39.67 -32.85
CA ALA A 257 -22.45 40.57 -32.12
C ALA A 257 -23.10 41.92 -31.77
N ASN A 258 -22.85 42.44 -30.57
CA ASN A 258 -22.76 43.88 -30.30
C ASN A 258 -22.01 44.20 -28.98
N PRO A 259 -21.38 45.39 -28.86
CA PRO A 259 -20.30 45.72 -27.93
C PRO A 259 -20.77 46.27 -26.55
N PRO A 260 -19.87 46.52 -25.58
CA PRO A 260 -20.22 46.57 -24.16
C PRO A 260 -20.65 47.96 -23.69
N ALA A 261 -21.59 48.00 -22.73
CA ALA A 261 -21.94 49.17 -21.93
C ALA A 261 -22.51 48.70 -20.57
N PRO A 262 -22.56 49.54 -19.52
CA PRO A 262 -21.79 49.33 -18.30
C PRO A 262 -22.63 48.92 -17.08
N ALA A 263 -21.91 48.53 -16.02
CA ALA A 263 -22.43 48.09 -14.74
C ALA A 263 -23.29 49.15 -14.01
N ALA A 264 -24.37 48.69 -13.40
CA ALA A 264 -25.01 49.36 -12.27
C ALA A 264 -25.55 48.32 -11.26
N PRO A 265 -25.47 48.59 -9.95
CA PRO A 265 -25.57 47.60 -8.89
C PRO A 265 -27.01 47.42 -8.39
N LYS A 266 -27.36 46.21 -7.95
CA LYS A 266 -28.56 46.01 -7.11
C LYS A 266 -28.20 45.29 -5.82
N ALA A 267 -28.44 46.02 -4.75
CA ALA A 267 -28.25 45.63 -3.37
C ALA A 267 -29.48 44.91 -2.77
N LYS A 268 -29.21 44.26 -1.63
CA LYS A 268 -30.07 43.90 -0.47
C LYS A 268 -30.88 42.59 -0.53
N PRO A 269 -31.27 42.01 0.64
CA PRO A 269 -30.74 42.19 2.01
C PRO A 269 -30.51 40.87 2.81
N ALA A 270 -29.71 41.00 3.87
CA ALA A 270 -29.66 40.08 5.00
C ALA A 270 -30.94 40.20 5.88
N ALA A 271 -31.37 39.08 6.47
CA ALA A 271 -31.73 38.89 7.89
C ALA A 271 -32.76 37.76 8.10
N LYS A 272 -32.43 36.78 8.97
CA LYS A 272 -33.14 36.43 10.23
C LYS A 272 -32.83 34.99 10.64
N GLY A 273 -32.39 34.84 11.89
CA GLY A 273 -32.28 33.55 12.58
C GLY A 273 -33.58 33.11 13.26
N LYS A 274 -33.40 32.11 14.15
CA LYS A 274 -34.36 31.33 14.99
C LYS A 274 -34.61 29.93 14.41
N ALA A 275 -34.79 28.86 15.18
CA ALA A 275 -34.58 28.54 16.59
C ALA A 275 -34.74 27.01 16.73
N LYS A 276 -34.14 26.43 17.77
CA LYS A 276 -34.38 25.07 18.25
C LYS A 276 -35.87 24.84 18.56
N ALA A 277 -36.39 23.66 18.17
CA ALA A 277 -37.60 23.09 18.76
C ALA A 277 -37.27 21.68 19.29
N MET A 278 -37.28 21.54 20.62
CA MET A 278 -37.41 20.28 21.34
C MET A 278 -38.80 19.70 21.07
N LYS A 279 -38.89 18.38 20.94
CA LYS A 279 -40.16 17.65 20.97
C LYS A 279 -40.14 16.71 22.17
N THR A 280 -40.91 17.09 23.18
CA THR A 280 -41.34 16.27 24.32
C THR A 280 -42.44 15.29 23.86
N GLY A 281 -42.56 14.17 24.56
CA GLY A 281 -43.63 13.20 24.39
C GLY A 281 -43.49 12.03 25.38
N ASP A 282 -43.87 12.28 26.64
CA ASP A 282 -44.53 11.29 27.51
C ASP A 282 -45.82 10.80 26.80
N GLY A 283 -46.41 9.63 27.02
CA GLY A 283 -46.27 8.55 27.98
C GLY A 283 -47.59 7.76 27.91
N ALA A 284 -47.60 6.45 28.19
CA ALA A 284 -48.79 5.71 28.63
C ALA A 284 -48.40 4.34 29.17
N GLN A 285 -48.71 4.15 30.45
CA GLN A 285 -48.66 2.92 31.23
C GLN A 285 -49.89 2.04 30.95
N GLY A 286 -49.80 0.76 31.34
CA GLY A 286 -50.97 -0.02 31.75
C GLY A 286 -50.88 -1.53 31.44
N PRO A 287 -51.51 -2.39 32.27
CA PRO A 287 -50.73 -3.36 33.05
C PRO A 287 -51.28 -4.81 33.05
N ASP A 288 -50.59 -5.66 33.82
CA ASP A 288 -51.04 -6.89 34.51
C ASP A 288 -51.38 -8.17 33.74
N GLY A 289 -50.88 -9.29 34.29
CA GLY A 289 -51.21 -10.66 33.91
C GLY A 289 -50.32 -11.69 34.64
N GLU A 290 -50.66 -12.01 35.88
CA GLU A 290 -50.07 -13.06 36.72
C GLU A 290 -50.50 -14.49 36.31
N ASN A 291 -49.58 -15.46 36.55
CA ASN A 291 -49.80 -16.84 37.07
C ASN A 291 -50.47 -17.93 36.20
N PRO A 292 -50.39 -19.25 36.57
CA PRO A 292 -49.28 -20.02 37.15
C PRO A 292 -49.18 -21.51 36.67
N LEU A 293 -48.09 -22.20 37.07
CA LEU A 293 -47.97 -23.61 37.52
C LEU A 293 -48.34 -24.84 36.64
N LEU A 294 -47.69 -25.97 37.00
CA LEU A 294 -47.81 -27.39 36.59
C LEU A 294 -46.96 -27.82 35.38
N GLY A 295 -46.23 -28.93 35.38
CA GLY A 295 -46.05 -29.98 36.38
C GLY A 295 -45.14 -31.12 35.86
N SER A 296 -44.53 -31.83 36.82
CA SER A 296 -44.12 -33.24 36.86
C SER A 296 -43.88 -34.07 35.58
N GLY A 297 -42.71 -34.76 35.58
CA GLY A 297 -42.66 -36.23 35.55
C GLY A 297 -42.38 -36.93 34.22
N GLY A 298 -41.53 -37.97 34.28
CA GLY A 298 -41.66 -39.16 33.43
C GLY A 298 -40.41 -39.66 32.73
N ASP A 299 -39.86 -40.75 33.26
CA ASP A 299 -38.84 -41.65 32.70
C ASP A 299 -39.21 -42.31 31.36
N GLY A 300 -38.20 -42.89 30.69
CA GLY A 300 -38.30 -43.86 29.59
C GLY A 300 -37.17 -43.65 28.58
N ASP A 301 -35.97 -44.19 28.80
CA ASP A 301 -35.51 -45.52 28.38
C ASP A 301 -35.63 -45.77 26.86
N GLU A 302 -34.48 -45.81 26.18
CA GLU A 302 -34.03 -46.98 25.39
C GLU A 302 -32.74 -46.63 24.63
N GLY A 303 -31.74 -47.51 24.79
CA GLY A 303 -30.39 -47.32 24.28
C GLY A 303 -30.22 -47.66 22.80
N GLN A 304 -29.18 -47.07 22.21
CA GLN A 304 -28.43 -47.66 21.09
C GLN A 304 -26.98 -47.18 21.16
N GLY A 305 -26.05 -48.15 21.14
CA GLY A 305 -24.64 -47.96 21.39
C GLY A 305 -23.92 -47.11 20.34
N ALA A 306 -23.19 -46.09 20.81
CA ALA A 306 -22.25 -45.34 19.99
C ALA A 306 -20.81 -45.65 20.41
N SER A 307 -20.10 -46.29 19.48
CA SER A 307 -18.66 -46.51 19.45
C SER A 307 -17.85 -45.31 19.97
N LYS A 308 -17.02 -45.56 21.00
CA LYS A 308 -15.95 -44.65 21.43
C LYS A 308 -14.96 -44.46 20.27
N ARG A 309 -15.09 -43.37 19.52
CA ARG A 309 -14.00 -42.86 18.68
C ARG A 309 -12.90 -42.23 19.57
N PRO A 310 -11.63 -42.57 19.38
CA PRO A 310 -10.55 -42.01 20.19
C PRO A 310 -10.34 -40.52 19.87
N LYS A 311 -10.04 -39.74 20.91
CA LYS A 311 -9.51 -38.38 20.85
C LYS A 311 -8.40 -38.28 19.78
N LYS A 312 -8.59 -37.39 18.79
CA LYS A 312 -7.56 -36.90 17.86
C LYS A 312 -7.70 -35.36 17.78
N GLY A 313 -6.65 -34.56 17.64
CA GLY A 313 -5.27 -34.94 17.33
C GLY A 313 -4.25 -33.86 17.64
N ALA A 314 -3.06 -34.31 18.02
CA ALA A 314 -1.83 -33.57 17.84
C ALA A 314 -1.62 -33.35 16.32
N GLY A 315 -1.25 -32.13 15.90
CA GLY A 315 -0.96 -31.83 14.50
C GLY A 315 0.06 -32.81 13.91
N ASN A 316 -0.08 -33.15 12.62
CA ASN A 316 0.75 -34.14 11.94
C ASN A 316 2.25 -33.84 12.13
N PRO A 317 2.98 -34.58 12.99
CA PRO A 317 4.35 -34.26 13.38
C PRO A 317 5.32 -34.32 12.19
N THR A 318 4.99 -35.13 11.17
CA THR A 318 5.76 -35.25 9.93
C THR A 318 5.77 -33.95 9.14
N GLY A 319 4.63 -33.27 9.01
CA GLY A 319 4.54 -32.01 8.28
C GLY A 319 5.37 -30.89 8.92
N LYS A 320 5.44 -30.86 10.26
CA LYS A 320 6.29 -29.91 10.99
C LYS A 320 7.77 -30.16 10.70
N LYS A 321 8.21 -31.42 10.73
CA LYS A 321 9.60 -31.79 10.43
C LYS A 321 10.00 -31.55 8.98
N GLU A 322 9.09 -31.76 8.02
CA GLU A 322 9.33 -31.40 6.63
C GLU A 322 9.62 -29.90 6.46
N ARG A 323 8.88 -29.05 7.19
CA ARG A 323 9.10 -27.60 7.17
C ARG A 323 10.47 -27.23 7.73
N GLU A 324 10.84 -27.82 8.86
CA GLU A 324 12.12 -27.61 9.52
C GLU A 324 13.31 -28.00 8.62
N VAL A 325 13.23 -29.15 7.95
CA VAL A 325 14.25 -29.57 6.96
C VAL A 325 14.35 -28.56 5.80
N LYS A 326 13.22 -28.06 5.28
CA LYS A 326 13.22 -27.05 4.21
C LYS A 326 13.86 -25.73 4.65
N GLU A 327 13.65 -25.32 5.90
CA GLU A 327 14.28 -24.13 6.48
C GLU A 327 15.80 -24.29 6.56
N PHE A 328 16.30 -25.44 7.02
CA PHE A 328 17.74 -25.72 7.00
C PHE A 328 18.32 -25.71 5.57
N LEU A 329 17.66 -26.35 4.60
CA LEU A 329 18.13 -26.35 3.22
C LEU A 329 18.14 -24.94 2.59
N ALA A 330 17.19 -24.07 2.97
CA ALA A 330 17.19 -22.67 2.56
C ALA A 330 18.37 -21.90 3.18
N LEU A 331 18.66 -22.12 4.46
CA LEU A 331 19.83 -21.53 5.15
C LEU A 331 21.15 -21.99 4.51
N GLU A 332 21.27 -23.27 4.14
CA GLU A 332 22.43 -23.80 3.43
C GLU A 332 22.65 -23.05 2.10
N ALA A 333 21.61 -22.93 1.28
CA ALA A 333 21.68 -22.26 -0.01
C ALA A 333 21.99 -20.75 0.12
N GLU A 334 21.43 -20.07 1.11
CA GLU A 334 21.77 -18.67 1.39
C GLU A 334 23.24 -18.52 1.79
N SER A 335 23.73 -19.40 2.65
CA SER A 335 25.11 -19.40 3.12
C SER A 335 26.10 -19.59 1.96
N ASP A 336 25.83 -20.54 1.06
CA ASP A 336 26.64 -20.75 -0.16
C ASP A 336 26.65 -19.51 -1.06
N ASN A 337 25.50 -18.86 -1.24
CA ASN A 337 25.40 -17.64 -2.05
C ASN A 337 26.16 -16.47 -1.44
N VAL A 338 26.12 -16.31 -0.11
CA VAL A 338 26.87 -15.29 0.61
C VAL A 338 28.37 -15.55 0.51
N MET A 339 28.80 -16.79 0.73
CA MET A 339 30.21 -17.17 0.63
C MET A 339 30.77 -17.03 -0.77
N SER A 340 30.00 -17.31 -1.82
CA SER A 340 30.42 -17.07 -3.20
C SER A 340 30.75 -15.60 -3.46
N LYS A 341 29.92 -14.67 -2.96
CA LYS A 341 30.15 -13.22 -3.05
C LYS A 341 31.36 -12.77 -2.23
N ILE A 342 31.51 -13.31 -1.02
CA ILE A 342 32.68 -13.06 -0.16
C ILE A 342 33.94 -13.54 -0.85
N ALA A 343 33.95 -14.76 -1.39
CA ALA A 343 35.09 -15.36 -2.08
C ALA A 343 35.54 -14.51 -3.29
N SER A 344 34.59 -14.00 -4.09
CA SER A 344 34.89 -13.07 -5.18
C SER A 344 35.50 -11.75 -4.69
N SER A 345 35.08 -11.27 -3.52
CA SER A 345 35.63 -10.04 -2.91
C SER A 345 37.02 -10.29 -2.29
N MET A 346 37.22 -11.48 -1.73
CA MET A 346 38.50 -11.92 -1.16
C MET A 346 39.57 -12.10 -2.24
N SER A 347 39.23 -12.72 -3.38
CA SER A 347 40.18 -12.92 -4.49
C SER A 347 40.63 -11.60 -5.10
N ALA A 348 39.74 -10.59 -5.14
CA ALA A 348 40.07 -9.27 -5.62
C ALA A 348 41.07 -8.53 -4.72
N ASN A 349 41.07 -8.76 -3.40
CA ASN A 349 41.98 -8.08 -2.48
C ASN A 349 42.32 -8.93 -1.23
N PRO A 350 43.18 -9.96 -1.34
CA PRO A 350 43.37 -10.97 -0.29
C PRO A 350 43.87 -10.41 1.05
N ALA A 351 44.68 -9.34 1.01
CA ALA A 351 45.27 -8.73 2.21
C ALA A 351 44.22 -8.15 3.17
N VAL A 352 43.16 -7.54 2.61
CA VAL A 352 42.07 -6.92 3.38
C VAL A 352 41.24 -7.96 4.15
N TRP A 353 41.23 -9.20 3.67
CA TRP A 353 40.42 -10.29 4.21
C TRP A 353 41.20 -11.28 5.08
N SER A 354 42.45 -10.96 5.43
CA SER A 354 43.31 -11.83 6.25
C SER A 354 42.67 -12.25 7.58
N TRP A 355 41.87 -11.37 8.20
CA TRP A 355 41.12 -11.64 9.43
C TRP A 355 40.00 -12.68 9.26
N ALA A 356 39.47 -12.87 8.05
CA ALA A 356 38.36 -13.79 7.79
C ALA A 356 38.83 -15.23 7.57
N LYS A 357 40.15 -15.47 7.54
CA LYS A 357 40.74 -16.77 7.17
C LYS A 357 40.21 -17.93 8.01
N ASP A 358 40.11 -17.74 9.32
CA ASP A 358 39.66 -18.80 10.24
C ASP A 358 38.17 -19.12 10.06
N PHE A 359 37.33 -18.10 9.88
CA PHE A 359 35.90 -18.29 9.58
C PHE A 359 35.67 -18.95 8.23
N VAL A 360 36.46 -18.60 7.21
CA VAL A 360 36.41 -19.22 5.89
C VAL A 360 36.86 -20.68 5.96
N GLN A 361 37.89 -20.98 6.75
CA GLN A 361 38.35 -22.35 6.96
C GLN A 361 37.31 -23.18 7.73
N GLN A 362 36.69 -22.61 8.76
CA GLN A 362 35.60 -23.24 9.50
C GLN A 362 34.40 -23.52 8.60
N TYR A 363 34.00 -22.55 7.77
CA TYR A 363 32.95 -22.73 6.76
C TYR A 363 33.29 -23.89 5.81
N ARG A 364 34.53 -23.95 5.31
CA ARG A 364 34.98 -25.03 4.43
C ARG A 364 34.92 -26.39 5.10
N SER A 365 35.38 -26.51 6.34
CA SER A 365 35.28 -27.77 7.10
C SER A 365 33.84 -28.23 7.24
N LEU A 366 32.96 -27.33 7.70
CA LEU A 366 31.52 -27.62 7.85
C LEU A 366 30.89 -28.00 6.50
N ARG A 367 31.27 -27.32 5.43
CA ARG A 367 30.77 -27.61 4.08
C ARG A 367 31.23 -28.98 3.60
N THR A 368 32.48 -29.34 3.81
CA THR A 368 33.02 -30.67 3.47
C THR A 368 32.30 -31.76 4.26
N GLU A 369 32.07 -31.57 5.55
CA GLU A 369 31.31 -32.52 6.38
C GLU A 369 29.85 -32.65 5.91
N ILE A 370 29.20 -31.54 5.55
CA ILE A 370 27.84 -31.52 4.98
C ILE A 370 27.80 -32.30 3.66
N LEU A 371 28.77 -32.10 2.78
CA LEU A 371 28.86 -32.81 1.51
C LEU A 371 29.16 -34.30 1.70
N ALA A 372 30.01 -34.66 2.67
CA ALA A 372 30.27 -36.05 3.02
C ALA A 372 28.98 -36.74 3.51
N MET A 373 28.21 -36.11 4.41
CA MET A 373 26.94 -36.69 4.86
C MET A 373 25.90 -36.80 3.74
N TYR A 374 25.90 -35.89 2.75
CA TYR A 374 25.05 -36.05 1.57
C TYR A 374 25.44 -37.25 0.71
N ALA A 375 26.72 -37.66 0.71
CA ALA A 375 27.21 -38.83 -0.01
C ALA A 375 27.02 -40.12 0.81
N ASP A 376 27.29 -40.07 2.11
CA ASP A 376 27.28 -41.23 3.00
C ASP A 376 25.86 -41.66 3.40
N VAL A 377 24.93 -40.70 3.46
CA VAL A 377 23.53 -40.94 3.85
C VAL A 377 22.59 -40.65 2.68
N GLU A 378 22.18 -41.72 1.98
CA GLU A 378 21.34 -41.66 0.77
C GLU A 378 20.08 -40.78 0.97
N PHE A 379 19.41 -40.90 2.12
CA PHE A 379 18.23 -40.11 2.44
C PHE A 379 18.50 -38.59 2.42
N PHE A 380 19.67 -38.14 2.91
CA PHE A 380 19.99 -36.71 2.97
C PHE A 380 20.14 -36.14 1.57
N GLY A 381 20.84 -36.84 0.68
CA GLY A 381 20.99 -36.45 -0.72
C GLY A 381 19.64 -36.39 -1.46
N GLN A 382 18.80 -37.41 -1.27
CA GLN A 382 17.46 -37.45 -1.86
C GLN A 382 16.55 -36.34 -1.31
N MET A 383 16.62 -36.04 -0.01
CA MET A 383 15.78 -35.02 0.63
C MET A 383 16.12 -33.61 0.13
N LYS A 384 17.39 -33.33 -0.17
CA LYS A 384 17.82 -32.07 -0.80
C LYS A 384 17.16 -31.86 -2.16
N ILE A 385 17.05 -32.91 -2.97
CA ILE A 385 16.34 -32.89 -4.26
C ILE A 385 14.83 -32.72 -4.03
N ALA A 386 14.27 -33.45 -3.07
CA ALA A 386 12.84 -33.40 -2.77
C ALA A 386 12.35 -32.05 -2.26
N ALA A 387 13.19 -31.28 -1.57
CA ALA A 387 12.84 -29.93 -1.13
C ALA A 387 12.50 -28.97 -2.29
N LEU A 388 13.02 -29.26 -3.50
CA LEU A 388 12.78 -28.46 -4.71
C LEU A 388 11.47 -28.81 -5.43
N SER A 389 10.85 -29.96 -5.12
CA SER A 389 9.68 -30.44 -5.84
C SER A 389 8.72 -31.27 -4.97
N ALA A 390 7.44 -30.89 -4.98
CA ALA A 390 6.39 -31.64 -4.29
C ALA A 390 6.28 -33.09 -4.81
N LYS A 391 6.56 -33.32 -6.10
CA LYS A 391 6.55 -34.66 -6.71
C LYS A 391 7.62 -35.56 -6.09
N GLU A 392 8.83 -35.03 -5.93
CA GLU A 392 9.95 -35.77 -5.33
C GLU A 392 9.75 -35.99 -3.82
N THR A 393 9.14 -35.02 -3.12
CA THR A 393 8.72 -35.22 -1.72
C THR A 393 7.74 -36.39 -1.60
N SER A 394 6.74 -36.48 -2.47
CA SER A 394 5.79 -37.60 -2.50
C SER A 394 6.47 -38.93 -2.85
N ARG A 395 7.47 -38.92 -3.74
CA ARG A 395 8.28 -40.11 -4.07
C ARG A 395 9.06 -40.61 -2.86
N LEU A 396 9.72 -39.72 -2.14
CA LEU A 396 10.46 -40.03 -0.91
C LEU A 396 9.55 -40.60 0.18
N LYS A 397 8.36 -40.00 0.38
CA LYS A 397 7.35 -40.55 1.30
C LYS A 397 6.96 -41.98 0.97
N LYS A 398 6.86 -42.31 -0.32
CA LYS A 398 6.56 -43.68 -0.78
C LYS A 398 7.73 -44.65 -0.56
N ILE A 399 8.96 -44.20 -0.78
CA ILE A 399 10.17 -45.03 -0.61
C ILE A 399 10.40 -45.40 0.86
N TYR A 400 10.33 -44.41 1.76
CA TYR A 400 10.67 -44.61 3.18
C TYR A 400 9.45 -44.91 4.06
N GLY A 401 8.22 -44.78 3.53
CA GLY A 401 7.00 -45.18 4.21
C GLY A 401 6.87 -44.64 5.63
N LEU A 402 6.77 -45.55 6.61
CA LEU A 402 6.66 -45.21 8.03
C LEU A 402 7.94 -44.59 8.62
N ASP A 403 9.11 -44.93 8.06
CA ASP A 403 10.41 -44.43 8.53
C ASP A 403 10.71 -43.00 8.07
N TYR A 404 9.92 -42.45 7.13
CA TYR A 404 10.13 -41.11 6.58
C TYR A 404 10.22 -40.04 7.68
N HIS A 405 9.35 -40.10 8.70
CA HIS A 405 9.38 -39.15 9.81
C HIS A 405 10.66 -39.27 10.65
N SER A 406 11.08 -40.51 10.94
CA SER A 406 12.31 -40.78 11.68
C SER A 406 13.53 -40.24 10.93
N LYS A 407 13.57 -40.46 9.61
CA LYS A 407 14.63 -39.96 8.73
C LYS A 407 14.67 -38.42 8.65
N LEU A 408 13.52 -37.75 8.65
CA LEU A 408 13.48 -36.29 8.78
C LEU A 408 14.04 -35.81 10.13
N CYS A 409 13.74 -36.51 11.23
CA CYS A 409 14.30 -36.18 12.54
C CYS A 409 15.82 -36.41 12.57
N GLU A 410 16.30 -37.50 11.97
CA GLU A 410 17.72 -37.79 11.80
C GLU A 410 18.43 -36.68 11.02
N PHE A 411 17.84 -36.19 9.92
CA PHE A 411 18.34 -35.04 9.18
C PHE A 411 18.44 -33.80 10.08
N CYS A 412 17.36 -33.41 10.76
CA CYS A 412 17.36 -32.24 11.64
C CYS A 412 18.42 -32.34 12.75
N LEU A 413 18.63 -33.53 13.30
CA LEU A 413 19.59 -33.77 14.39
C LEU A 413 21.05 -33.74 13.92
N GLN A 414 21.35 -34.33 12.76
CA GLN A 414 22.72 -34.45 12.28
C GLN A 414 23.15 -33.26 11.39
N MET A 415 22.31 -32.87 10.43
CA MET A 415 22.61 -31.81 9.46
C MET A 415 22.28 -30.42 10.01
N GLY A 416 21.16 -30.29 10.73
CA GLY A 416 20.65 -29.01 11.22
C GLY A 416 21.69 -28.16 11.96
N PRO A 417 22.37 -28.69 13.00
CA PRO A 417 23.39 -27.94 13.73
C PRO A 417 24.56 -27.46 12.86
N LYS A 418 25.03 -28.31 11.94
CA LYS A 418 26.15 -27.97 11.05
C LYS A 418 25.77 -26.90 10.04
N ILE A 419 24.56 -26.96 9.48
CA ILE A 419 24.01 -25.93 8.58
C ILE A 419 23.82 -24.61 9.34
N ALA A 420 23.32 -24.65 10.58
CA ALA A 420 23.16 -23.46 11.41
C ALA A 420 24.52 -22.79 11.73
N MET A 421 25.53 -23.58 12.11
CA MET A 421 26.90 -23.08 12.33
C MET A 421 27.51 -22.51 11.03
N MET A 422 27.25 -23.16 9.90
CA MET A 422 27.70 -22.68 8.60
C MET A 422 27.08 -21.30 8.29
N SER A 423 25.78 -21.14 8.53
CA SER A 423 25.08 -19.85 8.38
C SER A 423 25.59 -18.78 9.33
N GLU A 424 25.88 -19.13 10.59
CA GLU A 424 26.47 -18.23 11.57
C GLU A 424 27.85 -17.73 11.12
N CYS A 425 28.70 -18.60 10.57
CA CYS A 425 30.00 -18.21 10.01
C CYS A 425 29.84 -17.16 8.91
N THR A 426 28.94 -17.39 7.95
CA THR A 426 28.71 -16.43 6.85
C THR A 426 28.16 -15.10 7.35
N SER A 427 27.28 -15.13 8.36
CA SER A 427 26.70 -13.94 8.98
C SER A 427 27.75 -13.11 9.72
N LYS A 428 28.66 -13.75 10.46
CA LYS A 428 29.78 -13.09 11.13
C LYS A 428 30.74 -12.45 10.12
N ILE A 429 31.13 -13.17 9.07
CA ILE A 429 32.00 -12.62 8.03
C ILE A 429 31.33 -11.41 7.37
N ARG A 430 30.04 -11.51 7.04
CA ARG A 430 29.30 -10.39 6.46
C ARG A 430 29.25 -9.18 7.40
N SER A 431 28.87 -9.39 8.66
CA SER A 431 28.79 -8.32 9.65
C SER A 431 30.14 -7.63 9.88
N MET A 432 31.24 -8.40 9.92
CA MET A 432 32.59 -7.85 10.10
C MET A 432 33.10 -7.16 8.84
N SER A 433 32.79 -7.69 7.65
CA SER A 433 33.07 -7.04 6.37
C SER A 433 32.33 -5.71 6.27
N ASP A 434 31.05 -5.67 6.64
CA ASP A 434 30.25 -4.45 6.66
C ASP A 434 30.83 -3.46 7.68
N ALA A 435 31.17 -3.92 8.89
CA ALA A 435 31.82 -3.09 9.91
C ALA A 435 33.20 -2.57 9.47
N GLN A 436 33.98 -3.35 8.72
CA GLN A 436 35.25 -2.89 8.14
C GLN A 436 35.04 -1.93 6.97
N ALA A 437 34.03 -2.13 6.13
CA ALA A 437 33.64 -1.17 5.12
C ALA A 437 33.20 0.16 5.76
N GLU A 438 32.49 0.08 6.90
CA GLU A 438 32.12 1.23 7.73
C GLU A 438 33.33 1.86 8.42
N ALA A 439 34.29 1.08 8.94
CA ALA A 439 35.50 1.56 9.60
C ALA A 439 36.52 2.13 8.60
N ALA A 440 36.63 1.56 7.40
CA ALA A 440 37.39 2.12 6.29
C ALA A 440 36.73 3.42 5.77
N ALA A 441 35.40 3.50 5.82
CA ALA A 441 34.67 4.75 5.62
C ALA A 441 34.81 5.72 6.81
N GLY A 442 35.19 5.21 8.00
CA GLY A 442 35.26 5.92 9.28
C GLY A 442 36.67 6.23 9.80
N THR A 443 37.74 5.83 9.11
CA THR A 443 39.12 6.21 9.50
C THR A 443 39.25 7.73 9.29
N PRO A 444 39.70 8.49 10.30
CA PRO A 444 39.58 9.95 10.32
C PRO A 444 40.61 10.60 9.38
N SER A 445 40.35 10.54 8.07
CA SER A 445 40.58 11.70 7.22
C SER A 445 39.83 12.85 7.87
N LYS A 446 40.58 13.80 8.44
CA LYS A 446 40.07 15.07 8.97
C LYS A 446 38.77 15.51 8.28
N ALA A 447 37.77 15.77 9.11
CA ALA A 447 36.40 16.17 8.80
C ALA A 447 35.46 15.04 8.36
N SER A 448 34.59 14.65 9.30
CA SER A 448 33.14 14.52 9.07
C SER A 448 32.76 14.93 7.64
N THR A 449 32.32 13.98 6.82
CA THR A 449 31.53 14.28 5.62
C THR A 449 30.17 14.82 6.08
N LYS A 450 30.21 16.00 6.73
CA LYS A 450 29.22 17.04 6.53
C LYS A 450 28.89 17.00 5.04
N SER A 451 27.61 17.11 4.69
CA SER A 451 27.26 17.35 3.30
C SER A 451 28.04 18.58 2.83
N LYS A 452 29.08 18.35 2.03
CA LYS A 452 29.96 19.41 1.58
C LYS A 452 29.37 19.93 0.29
N LYS A 453 28.74 21.10 0.38
CA LYS A 453 28.53 21.97 -0.76
C LYS A 453 29.92 22.23 -1.36
N LYS A 454 30.12 21.88 -2.62
CA LYS A 454 31.31 22.26 -3.36
C LYS A 454 30.92 23.22 -4.47
N GLU A 455 31.30 24.46 -4.29
CA GLU A 455 31.18 25.49 -5.32
C GLU A 455 32.39 25.36 -6.26
N VAL A 456 32.13 25.35 -7.56
CA VAL A 456 33.15 25.22 -8.59
C VAL A 456 32.92 26.26 -9.67
N ILE A 457 34.00 26.86 -10.15
CA ILE A 457 33.99 27.73 -11.32
C ILE A 457 34.29 26.86 -12.53
N VAL A 458 33.45 26.92 -13.56
CA VAL A 458 33.68 26.30 -14.87
C VAL A 458 34.40 27.34 -15.72
N PRO A 459 35.71 27.19 -15.99
CA PRO A 459 36.53 28.26 -16.57
C PRO A 459 36.33 28.45 -18.08
N ASP A 460 36.06 27.37 -18.82
CA ASP A 460 36.01 27.36 -20.28
C ASP A 460 35.02 26.33 -20.82
N ASP A 461 34.66 26.49 -22.11
CA ASP A 461 33.68 25.66 -22.81
C ASP A 461 34.12 24.19 -22.95
N GLU A 462 35.43 23.92 -22.94
CA GLU A 462 35.95 22.54 -22.98
C GLU A 462 35.63 21.82 -21.66
N THR A 463 35.93 22.47 -20.54
CA THR A 463 35.64 21.99 -19.19
C THR A 463 34.14 21.81 -18.99
N GLN A 464 33.33 22.75 -19.48
CA GLN A 464 31.87 22.65 -19.45
C GLN A 464 31.36 21.42 -20.23
N ARG A 465 31.81 21.22 -21.48
CA ARG A 465 31.42 20.06 -22.30
C ARG A 465 31.84 18.74 -21.67
N ARG A 466 33.08 18.66 -21.17
CA ARG A 466 33.59 17.46 -20.48
C ARG A 466 32.79 17.16 -19.23
N LEU A 467 32.50 18.16 -18.41
CA LEU A 467 31.69 17.98 -17.19
C LEU A 467 30.25 17.58 -17.53
N HIS A 468 29.63 18.20 -18.53
CA HIS A 468 28.29 17.86 -19.00
C HIS A 468 28.19 16.40 -19.47
N SER A 469 29.20 15.90 -20.19
CA SER A 469 29.26 14.49 -20.64
C SER A 469 29.26 13.48 -19.48
N LEU A 470 29.69 13.90 -18.29
CA LEU A 470 29.71 13.08 -17.08
C LEU A 470 28.41 13.18 -16.27
N LEU A 471 27.58 14.19 -16.51
CA LEU A 471 26.31 14.38 -15.81
C LEU A 471 25.23 13.45 -16.39
N ARG A 472 24.53 12.74 -15.50
CA ARG A 472 23.36 11.93 -15.87
C ARG A 472 22.27 12.02 -14.83
N TYR A 473 21.01 11.91 -15.26
CA TYR A 473 19.90 11.76 -14.33
C TYR A 473 20.01 10.43 -13.59
N SER A 474 20.14 10.50 -12.26
CA SER A 474 20.21 9.33 -11.38
C SER A 474 18.94 9.25 -10.53
N LYS A 475 18.23 8.12 -10.59
CA LYS A 475 17.08 7.85 -9.70
C LYS A 475 17.49 7.90 -8.23
N ASN A 476 18.64 7.30 -7.89
CA ASN A 476 19.15 7.25 -6.52
C ASN A 476 19.66 8.62 -6.06
N GLY A 477 20.25 9.40 -6.98
CA GLY A 477 20.71 10.76 -6.69
C GLY A 477 19.59 11.80 -6.69
N ARG A 478 18.40 11.49 -7.24
CA ARG A 478 17.26 12.42 -7.39
C ARG A 478 17.63 13.72 -8.14
N GLY A 479 18.46 13.61 -9.19
CA GLY A 479 18.85 14.73 -10.06
C GLY A 479 20.03 14.38 -10.97
N ARG A 480 20.66 15.39 -11.61
CA ARG A 480 21.85 15.22 -12.47
C ARG A 480 23.10 14.99 -11.62
N CYS A 481 23.65 13.78 -11.68
CA CYS A 481 24.81 13.37 -10.89
C CYS A 481 25.98 12.96 -11.79
N LEU A 482 27.20 13.15 -11.30
CA LEU A 482 28.41 12.71 -11.99
C LEU A 482 28.54 11.19 -12.02
N LYS A 483 28.70 10.62 -13.23
CA LYS A 483 28.92 9.19 -13.46
C LYS A 483 30.34 8.73 -13.11
N ALA A 484 31.30 9.65 -13.17
CA ALA A 484 32.70 9.44 -12.81
C ALA A 484 33.24 10.67 -12.04
N ALA A 485 34.40 10.56 -11.41
CA ALA A 485 35.07 11.71 -10.83
C ALA A 485 35.48 12.70 -11.93
N PHE A 486 35.56 13.98 -11.58
CA PHE A 486 36.12 15.03 -12.44
C PHE A 486 37.24 15.74 -11.67
N PRO A 487 38.47 15.18 -11.71
CA PRO A 487 39.61 15.69 -10.95
C PRO A 487 39.96 17.17 -11.18
N PRO A 488 39.83 17.76 -12.40
CA PRO A 488 40.18 19.16 -12.62
C PRO A 488 39.44 20.15 -11.71
N LEU A 489 38.19 19.85 -11.34
CA LEU A 489 37.41 20.64 -10.38
C LEU A 489 37.31 19.96 -9.01
N GLY A 490 38.08 18.90 -8.78
CA GLY A 490 38.06 18.03 -7.61
C GLY A 490 36.68 17.48 -7.26
N LEU A 491 35.86 17.16 -8.27
CA LEU A 491 34.53 16.58 -8.09
C LEU A 491 34.63 15.05 -8.06
N ARG A 492 33.83 14.39 -7.23
CA ARG A 492 33.81 12.92 -7.13
C ARG A 492 32.58 12.33 -7.82
N ARG A 493 32.65 11.05 -8.18
CA ARG A 493 31.49 10.29 -8.66
C ARG A 493 30.32 10.42 -7.67
N GLY A 494 29.12 10.63 -8.18
CA GLY A 494 27.90 10.76 -7.38
C GLY A 494 27.62 12.17 -6.87
N HIS A 495 28.54 13.13 -7.02
CA HIS A 495 28.23 14.55 -6.78
C HIS A 495 27.08 14.98 -7.69
N ARG A 496 26.06 15.60 -7.09
CA ARG A 496 24.87 16.07 -7.80
C ARG A 496 24.97 17.57 -8.07
N LEU A 497 24.65 17.98 -9.29
CA LEU A 497 24.53 19.37 -9.67
C LEU A 497 23.27 19.97 -9.04
N GLU A 498 23.43 21.08 -8.31
CA GLU A 498 22.34 21.79 -7.62
C GLU A 498 22.04 23.13 -8.31
N PRO A 499 20.79 23.60 -8.20
CA PRO A 499 20.46 24.98 -8.50
C PRO A 499 21.35 25.96 -7.71
N SER A 500 21.82 27.00 -8.39
CA SER A 500 22.66 28.06 -7.84
C SER A 500 22.27 29.41 -8.45
N GLU A 501 22.83 30.50 -7.94
CA GLU A 501 22.53 31.86 -8.41
C GLU A 501 22.76 32.01 -9.93
N HIS A 502 23.86 31.44 -10.44
CA HIS A 502 24.22 31.49 -11.86
C HIS A 502 23.70 30.28 -12.67
N LEU A 503 23.03 29.33 -12.04
CA LEU A 503 22.46 28.13 -12.69
C LEU A 503 21.16 27.75 -11.98
N LEU A 504 20.08 28.48 -12.28
CA LEU A 504 18.76 28.22 -11.68
C LEU A 504 18.16 26.88 -12.15
N ASP A 505 18.30 26.59 -13.45
CA ASP A 505 17.90 25.31 -14.06
C ASP A 505 19.14 24.48 -14.39
N VAL A 506 19.30 23.33 -13.74
CA VAL A 506 20.43 22.42 -13.95
C VAL A 506 20.45 21.80 -15.35
N ASP A 507 19.34 21.83 -16.10
CA ASP A 507 19.30 21.41 -17.49
C ASP A 507 19.94 22.44 -18.43
N ASN A 508 19.99 23.72 -18.05
CA ASN A 508 20.64 24.78 -18.83
C ASN A 508 22.17 24.80 -18.67
N PHE A 509 22.75 23.83 -17.95
CA PHE A 509 24.18 23.79 -17.64
C PHE A 509 25.08 23.96 -18.87
N ILE A 510 24.72 23.39 -20.02
CA ILE A 510 25.52 23.44 -21.26
C ILE A 510 25.32 24.73 -22.07
N HIS A 511 24.30 25.54 -21.73
CA HIS A 511 23.95 26.75 -22.46
C HIS A 511 24.44 28.03 -21.75
N LEU A 512 25.03 27.91 -20.57
CA LEU A 512 25.64 29.04 -19.88
C LEU A 512 26.97 29.43 -20.53
N THR A 513 27.21 30.73 -20.69
CA THR A 513 28.50 31.27 -21.16
C THR A 513 29.56 31.09 -20.07
N THR A 514 30.71 30.53 -20.42
CA THR A 514 31.85 30.40 -19.50
C THR A 514 32.64 31.72 -19.41
N PRO A 515 33.22 32.07 -18.24
CA PRO A 515 33.20 31.31 -17.00
C PRO A 515 31.93 31.53 -16.14
N PHE A 516 31.47 30.49 -15.43
CA PHE A 516 30.38 30.62 -14.46
C PHE A 516 30.59 29.73 -13.23
N SER A 517 30.01 30.11 -12.09
CA SER A 517 30.02 29.28 -10.87
C SER A 517 28.82 28.33 -10.85
N CYS A 518 29.02 27.09 -10.39
CA CYS A 518 27.91 26.19 -10.08
C CYS A 518 28.19 25.41 -8.79
N ILE A 519 27.13 24.78 -8.26
CA ILE A 519 27.19 24.10 -6.97
C ILE A 519 26.99 22.60 -7.18
N PHE A 520 27.90 21.80 -6.62
CA PHE A 520 27.75 20.37 -6.47
C PHE A 520 27.49 19.99 -5.01
N TYR A 521 26.58 19.06 -4.79
CA TYR A 521 26.23 18.53 -3.48
C TYR A 521 26.55 17.03 -3.40
N THR A 522 27.24 16.65 -2.33
CA THR A 522 27.46 15.25 -1.98
C THR A 522 26.40 14.83 -0.96
N GLY A 523 25.35 14.17 -1.45
CA GLY A 523 24.44 13.45 -0.56
C GLY A 523 25.18 12.26 0.06
N GLY A 524 25.03 12.05 1.37
CA GLY A 524 25.43 10.77 1.96
C GLY A 524 24.71 9.64 1.24
N THR A 525 25.31 8.44 1.17
CA THR A 525 24.72 7.25 0.54
C THR A 525 23.29 6.95 0.99
N HIS A 526 22.90 7.43 2.19
CA HIS A 526 21.55 7.34 2.76
C HIS A 526 20.99 8.70 3.25
N GLY A 527 21.62 9.80 2.84
CA GLY A 527 21.22 11.14 3.27
C GLY A 527 19.83 11.50 2.77
N ARG A 528 18.87 11.64 3.68
CA ARG A 528 17.52 12.18 3.36
C ARG A 528 17.56 13.66 3.01
N ILE A 529 18.59 14.37 3.46
CA ILE A 529 18.83 15.78 3.13
C ILE A 529 19.48 15.83 1.74
N LEU A 530 18.66 16.14 0.76
CA LEU A 530 19.11 16.25 -0.62
C LEU A 530 19.78 17.59 -0.83
N HIS A 531 19.22 18.72 -0.40
CA HIS A 531 19.80 20.03 -0.64
C HIS A 531 19.96 20.80 0.67
N ARG A 532 20.79 21.84 0.67
CA ARG A 532 20.78 22.80 1.78
C ARG A 532 19.41 23.48 1.79
N SER A 533 18.73 23.41 2.92
CA SER A 533 17.46 24.11 3.11
C SER A 533 17.68 25.62 2.87
N PRO A 534 16.94 26.27 1.96
CA PRO A 534 17.05 27.71 1.75
C PRO A 534 16.69 28.51 3.01
N PHE A 535 15.88 27.92 3.91
CA PHE A 535 15.57 28.51 5.22
C PHE A 535 16.83 28.79 6.05
N LEU A 536 17.88 27.97 5.95
CA LEU A 536 19.15 28.19 6.65
C LEU A 536 20.03 29.29 6.02
N ARG A 537 19.48 30.08 5.09
CA ARG A 537 20.09 31.32 4.58
C ARG A 537 19.44 32.57 5.18
N ILE A 538 18.27 32.43 5.81
CA ILE A 538 17.57 33.55 6.43
C ILE A 538 18.33 33.94 7.70
N PRO A 539 18.73 35.22 7.87
CA PRO A 539 19.38 35.68 9.10
C PRO A 539 18.57 35.30 10.35
N GLY A 540 19.24 34.75 11.36
CA GLY A 540 18.59 34.27 12.59
C GLY A 540 17.99 32.87 12.51
N VAL A 541 17.87 32.24 11.33
CA VAL A 541 17.36 30.86 11.19
C VAL A 541 18.52 29.87 11.20
N SER A 542 18.62 29.10 12.28
CA SER A 542 19.59 28.00 12.44
C SER A 542 18.88 26.64 12.59
N ILE A 543 19.67 25.56 12.68
CA ILE A 543 19.13 24.24 13.04
C ILE A 543 18.52 24.26 14.45
N ASP A 544 19.01 25.13 15.33
CA ASP A 544 18.46 25.32 16.66
C ASP A 544 17.10 26.02 16.63
N CYS A 545 16.68 26.60 15.51
CA CYS A 545 15.32 27.06 15.32
C CYS A 545 14.35 25.90 15.02
N TRP A 546 14.83 24.73 14.58
CA TRP A 546 13.96 23.62 14.21
C TRP A 546 13.37 22.92 15.42
N CYS A 547 12.05 22.96 15.54
CA CYS A 547 11.32 22.32 16.61
C CYS A 547 11.17 20.82 16.35
N ILE A 548 11.26 20.03 17.42
CA ILE A 548 11.01 18.59 17.37
C ILE A 548 9.51 18.42 17.65
N ASP A 549 8.75 17.96 16.66
CA ASP A 549 7.29 17.92 16.77
C ASP A 549 6.77 16.61 17.37
N VAL A 550 5.65 16.70 18.09
CA VAL A 550 4.98 15.55 18.74
C VAL A 550 4.49 14.53 17.69
N LEU A 551 4.02 15.00 16.54
CA LEU A 551 3.45 14.14 15.50
C LEU A 551 4.45 13.08 15.02
N HIS A 552 5.67 13.49 14.66
CA HIS A 552 6.68 12.58 14.13
C HIS A 552 7.46 11.84 15.20
N THR A 553 7.65 12.45 16.37
CA THR A 553 8.53 11.91 17.41
C THR A 553 7.81 11.07 18.44
N TRP A 554 6.60 11.48 18.83
CA TRP A 554 5.76 10.78 19.79
C TRP A 554 4.79 9.82 19.08
N HIS A 555 3.82 10.35 18.33
CA HIS A 555 2.74 9.55 17.73
C HIS A 555 3.28 8.52 16.72
N PHE A 556 4.10 8.94 15.74
CA PHE A 556 4.78 8.03 14.81
C PHE A 556 6.06 7.39 15.35
N GLY A 557 6.39 7.64 16.61
CA GLY A 557 7.54 7.06 17.27
C GLY A 557 7.13 5.95 18.24
N PRO A 558 7.48 6.07 19.52
CA PRO A 558 7.28 4.98 20.47
C PRO A 558 5.80 4.70 20.76
N LEU A 559 4.91 5.69 20.63
CA LEU A 559 3.47 5.46 20.83
C LEU A 559 2.89 4.51 19.77
N SER A 560 3.22 4.70 18.50
CA SER A 560 2.82 3.80 17.40
C SER A 560 3.33 2.37 17.63
N SER A 561 4.56 2.19 18.11
CA SER A 561 5.07 0.86 18.48
C SER A 561 4.32 0.24 19.65
N TYR A 562 4.02 1.03 20.68
CA TYR A 562 3.25 0.60 21.84
C TYR A 562 1.84 0.15 21.46
N VAL A 563 1.11 0.97 20.69
CA VAL A 563 -0.27 0.65 20.26
C VAL A 563 -0.26 -0.60 19.38
N ALA A 564 0.66 -0.71 18.42
CA ALA A 564 0.77 -1.91 17.58
C ALA A 564 1.07 -3.18 18.39
N HIS A 565 2.00 -3.10 19.35
CA HIS A 565 2.34 -4.22 20.21
C HIS A 565 1.14 -4.65 21.06
N SER A 566 0.51 -3.70 21.74
CA SER A 566 -0.64 -3.96 22.60
C SER A 566 -1.83 -4.56 21.85
N LEU A 567 -2.13 -4.08 20.63
CA LEU A 567 -3.18 -4.65 19.79
C LEU A 567 -2.87 -6.10 19.38
N ARG A 568 -1.60 -6.41 19.09
CA ARG A 568 -1.19 -7.80 18.80
C ARG A 568 -1.32 -8.69 20.02
N THR A 569 -0.91 -8.23 21.19
CA THR A 569 -1.08 -8.95 22.45
C THR A 569 -2.56 -9.24 22.70
N LEU A 570 -3.45 -8.25 22.52
CA LEU A 570 -4.89 -8.45 22.62
C LEU A 570 -5.39 -9.50 21.60
N ILE A 571 -5.02 -9.38 20.33
CA ILE A 571 -5.46 -10.31 19.27
C ILE A 571 -5.01 -11.75 19.54
N SER A 572 -3.79 -11.95 20.02
CA SER A 572 -3.27 -13.27 20.34
C SER A 572 -3.73 -13.79 21.72
N SER A 573 -4.46 -12.99 22.49
CA SER A 573 -4.93 -13.40 23.81
C SER A 573 -6.19 -14.28 23.75
N PRO A 574 -6.43 -15.12 24.77
CA PRO A 574 -7.66 -15.91 24.88
C PRO A 574 -8.96 -15.10 24.88
N VAL A 575 -8.88 -13.78 25.16
CA VAL A 575 -10.04 -12.87 25.16
C VAL A 575 -10.65 -12.77 23.76
N TYR A 576 -9.81 -12.66 22.74
CA TYR A 576 -10.26 -12.51 21.34
C TYR A 576 -10.07 -13.79 20.52
N GLN A 577 -9.25 -14.73 21.01
CA GLN A 577 -9.10 -16.09 20.47
C GLN A 577 -9.56 -17.13 21.50
N PRO A 578 -10.89 -17.30 21.69
CA PRO A 578 -11.40 -18.30 22.62
C PRO A 578 -10.95 -19.70 22.23
N ALA A 579 -11.02 -20.65 23.18
CA ALA A 579 -10.55 -22.03 22.96
C ALA A 579 -11.23 -22.75 21.79
N SER A 580 -12.41 -22.29 21.35
CA SER A 580 -13.10 -22.79 20.15
C SER A 580 -12.36 -22.48 18.84
N TYR A 581 -11.40 -21.55 18.84
CA TYR A 581 -10.61 -21.19 17.65
C TYR A 581 -9.37 -22.09 17.47
N LYS A 582 -9.15 -23.08 18.35
CA LYS A 582 -7.96 -23.95 18.31
C LYS A 582 -7.80 -24.74 17.01
N ASP A 583 -8.89 -25.01 16.31
CA ASP A 583 -8.88 -25.78 15.06
C ASP A 583 -8.72 -24.89 13.80
N LEU A 584 -8.73 -23.56 13.97
CA LEU A 584 -8.56 -22.62 12.87
C LEU A 584 -7.09 -22.41 12.54
N GLU A 585 -6.79 -22.13 11.27
CA GLU A 585 -5.47 -21.64 10.90
C GLU A 585 -5.21 -20.29 11.59
N LYS A 586 -3.96 -20.05 12.00
CA LYS A 586 -3.58 -18.81 12.71
C LYS A 586 -4.06 -17.54 11.99
N GLU A 587 -3.96 -17.51 10.66
CA GLU A 587 -4.41 -16.37 9.87
C GLU A 587 -5.94 -16.15 9.99
N GLU A 588 -6.72 -17.21 10.03
CA GLU A 588 -8.18 -17.14 10.21
C GLU A 588 -8.54 -16.73 11.64
N ALA A 589 -7.85 -17.29 12.64
CA ALA A 589 -8.02 -16.90 14.04
C ALA A 589 -7.70 -15.42 14.26
N ASP A 590 -6.61 -14.91 13.69
CA ASP A 590 -6.22 -13.49 13.77
C ASP A 590 -7.25 -12.59 13.05
N LYS A 591 -7.82 -13.03 11.92
CA LYS A 591 -8.89 -12.29 11.21
C LYS A 591 -10.17 -12.20 12.06
N LEU A 592 -10.60 -13.29 12.67
CA LEU A 592 -11.79 -13.31 13.54
C LEU A 592 -11.58 -12.48 14.80
N ALA A 593 -10.42 -12.63 15.47
CA ALA A 593 -10.05 -11.82 16.62
C ALA A 593 -10.06 -10.32 16.30
N LEU A 594 -9.53 -9.94 15.12
CA LEU A 594 -9.59 -8.55 14.66
C LEU A 594 -11.03 -8.08 14.40
N LEU A 595 -11.93 -8.92 13.89
CA LEU A 595 -13.34 -8.56 13.70
C LEU A 595 -14.02 -8.25 15.04
N HIS A 596 -13.76 -9.06 16.07
CA HIS A 596 -14.25 -8.80 17.43
C HIS A 596 -13.69 -7.50 17.99
N LEU A 597 -12.37 -7.30 17.89
CA LEU A 597 -11.71 -6.08 18.36
C LEU A 597 -12.24 -4.83 17.64
N ARG A 598 -12.53 -4.92 16.34
CA ARG A 598 -13.16 -3.84 15.56
C ARG A 598 -14.57 -3.54 16.06
N ALA A 599 -15.39 -4.54 16.33
CA ALA A 599 -16.73 -4.33 16.85
C ALA A 599 -16.69 -3.56 18.19
N GLU A 600 -15.77 -3.93 19.07
CA GLU A 600 -15.54 -3.21 20.33
C GLU A 600 -14.99 -1.80 20.11
N LEU A 601 -14.09 -1.60 19.15
CA LEU A 601 -13.56 -0.28 18.78
C LEU A 601 -14.68 0.66 18.34
N TRP A 602 -15.60 0.19 17.49
CA TRP A 602 -16.75 0.99 17.05
C TRP A 602 -17.70 1.33 18.19
N SER A 603 -17.93 0.38 19.11
CA SER A 603 -18.71 0.64 20.31
C SER A 603 -18.03 1.64 21.23
N PHE A 604 -16.70 1.56 21.38
CA PHE A 604 -15.91 2.51 22.15
C PHE A 604 -16.02 3.93 21.56
N TYR A 605 -15.84 4.08 20.24
CA TYR A 605 -15.99 5.39 19.58
C TYR A 605 -17.41 5.94 19.70
N LYS A 606 -18.44 5.09 19.55
CA LYS A 606 -19.83 5.50 19.74
C LYS A 606 -20.05 6.04 21.15
N ARG A 607 -19.64 5.30 22.19
CA ARG A 607 -19.75 5.74 23.59
C ARG A 607 -19.00 7.05 23.83
N ARG A 608 -17.77 7.18 23.34
CA ARG A 608 -16.97 8.41 23.47
C ARG A 608 -17.66 9.61 22.82
N ARG A 609 -18.23 9.48 21.62
CA ARG A 609 -18.99 10.57 20.98
C ARG A 609 -20.23 10.99 21.78
N GLU A 610 -20.84 10.07 22.51
CA GLU A 610 -22.03 10.32 23.32
C GLU A 610 -21.69 10.92 24.68
N SER A 611 -20.58 10.51 25.31
CA SER A 611 -20.24 10.88 26.69
C SER A 611 -19.20 11.99 26.83
N ASP A 612 -18.37 12.22 25.82
CA ASP A 612 -17.20 13.09 25.87
C ASP A 612 -17.32 14.20 24.80
N GLU A 613 -17.74 15.40 25.24
CA GLU A 613 -17.95 16.56 24.35
C GLU A 613 -16.64 17.01 23.68
N ASP A 614 -15.48 16.81 24.32
CA ASP A 614 -14.20 17.11 23.71
C ASP A 614 -13.85 16.08 22.61
N TRP A 615 -14.13 14.80 22.83
CA TRP A 615 -14.02 13.77 21.79
C TRP A 615 -14.97 14.06 20.62
N LYS A 616 -16.20 14.48 20.88
CA LYS A 616 -17.16 14.82 19.82
C LYS A 616 -16.66 15.97 18.94
N ARG A 617 -15.89 16.90 19.50
CA ARG A 617 -15.29 18.03 18.77
C ARG A 617 -13.97 17.69 18.08
N LYS A 618 -13.10 16.90 18.73
CA LYS A 618 -11.68 16.73 18.35
C LYS A 618 -11.18 15.28 18.37
N GLY A 619 -12.04 14.32 18.69
CA GLY A 619 -11.71 12.91 18.73
C GLY A 619 -11.24 12.41 17.38
N SER A 620 -10.27 11.49 17.41
CA SER A 620 -9.72 10.88 16.20
C SER A 620 -10.03 9.40 16.16
N GLU A 621 -10.56 8.95 15.03
CA GLU A 621 -11.05 7.59 14.85
C GLU A 621 -10.35 6.93 13.66
N VAL A 622 -9.88 5.70 13.86
CA VAL A 622 -9.44 4.85 12.75
C VAL A 622 -10.64 4.34 11.98
N TRP A 623 -10.69 4.65 10.68
CA TRP A 623 -11.80 4.24 9.82
C TRP A 623 -11.82 2.74 9.51
N ASN A 624 -10.65 2.11 9.43
CA ASN A 624 -10.56 0.69 9.10
C ASN A 624 -9.29 0.06 9.70
N LEU A 625 -9.41 -0.60 10.86
CA LEU A 625 -8.30 -1.34 11.47
C LEU A 625 -8.09 -2.66 10.73
N THR A 626 -6.87 -2.92 10.25
CA THR A 626 -6.50 -4.11 9.45
C THR A 626 -5.29 -4.84 10.03
N LEU A 627 -5.16 -6.15 9.76
CA LEU A 627 -3.98 -6.92 10.17
C LEU A 627 -2.68 -6.32 9.60
N THR A 628 -2.70 -5.83 8.37
CA THR A 628 -1.54 -5.18 7.73
C THR A 628 -1.07 -3.91 8.46
N MET A 629 -1.97 -3.21 9.16
CA MET A 629 -1.62 -2.04 9.97
C MET A 629 -0.88 -2.41 11.25
N ILE A 630 -1.18 -3.58 11.82
CA ILE A 630 -0.64 -4.05 13.09
C ILE A 630 0.48 -5.10 12.94
N ALA A 631 0.67 -5.69 11.76
CA ALA A 631 1.65 -6.76 11.54
C ALA A 631 3.11 -6.29 11.64
N GLY A 632 3.37 -5.00 11.42
CA GLY A 632 4.72 -4.44 11.44
C GLY A 632 5.21 -4.04 12.84
N LYS A 633 6.48 -3.63 12.93
CA LYS A 633 7.05 -3.03 14.15
C LYS A 633 6.33 -1.73 14.57
N TYR A 634 5.68 -1.06 13.62
CA TYR A 634 4.98 0.21 13.79
C TYR A 634 3.54 0.09 13.30
N LEU A 635 2.64 0.76 14.00
CA LEU A 635 1.27 0.93 13.55
C LEU A 635 1.24 1.82 12.30
N LYS A 636 0.64 1.32 11.21
CA LYS A 636 0.43 2.10 9.97
C LYS A 636 -0.86 2.92 10.01
N ALA A 637 -1.12 3.61 11.12
CA ALA A 637 -2.23 4.55 11.27
C ALA A 637 -1.71 5.99 11.12
N LYS A 638 -2.60 6.97 10.93
CA LYS A 638 -2.23 8.39 11.02
C LYS A 638 -1.86 8.74 12.47
N ALA A 639 -1.19 9.86 12.67
CA ALA A 639 -0.76 10.28 14.01
C ALA A 639 -1.95 10.55 14.93
N ALA A 640 -2.94 11.31 14.45
CA ALA A 640 -4.18 11.57 15.19
C ALA A 640 -4.92 10.26 15.52
N GLU A 641 -5.01 9.36 14.55
CA GLU A 641 -5.61 8.03 14.72
C GLU A 641 -4.87 7.19 15.77
N THR A 642 -3.54 7.30 15.86
CA THR A 642 -2.72 6.61 16.86
C THR A 642 -3.03 7.13 18.28
N HIS A 643 -3.21 8.44 18.44
CA HIS A 643 -3.64 9.04 19.70
C HIS A 643 -5.05 8.58 20.10
N GLY A 644 -5.99 8.51 19.14
CA GLY A 644 -7.32 7.95 19.40
C GLY A 644 -7.28 6.48 19.84
N LEU A 645 -6.44 5.67 19.19
CA LEU A 645 -6.26 4.26 19.52
C LEU A 645 -5.58 4.02 20.87
N LEU A 646 -4.73 4.93 21.37
CA LEU A 646 -4.13 4.82 22.70
C LEU A 646 -5.22 4.65 23.78
N ASN A 647 -6.21 5.55 23.76
CA ASN A 647 -7.33 5.51 24.71
C ASN A 647 -8.11 4.19 24.63
N PHE A 648 -8.36 3.69 23.42
CA PHE A 648 -9.03 2.41 23.22
C PHE A 648 -8.20 1.24 23.75
N VAL A 649 -6.90 1.18 23.44
CA VAL A 649 -6.02 0.09 23.88
C VAL A 649 -5.93 0.03 25.40
N VAL A 650 -5.75 1.17 26.05
CA VAL A 650 -5.70 1.24 27.53
C VAL A 650 -7.02 0.78 28.14
N ASP A 651 -8.16 1.23 27.60
CA ASP A 651 -9.49 0.80 28.03
C ASP A 651 -9.71 -0.71 27.86
N ARG A 652 -9.25 -1.31 26.75
CA ARG A 652 -9.34 -2.77 26.53
C ARG A 652 -8.43 -3.56 27.47
N LEU A 653 -7.19 -3.13 27.64
CA LEU A 653 -6.24 -3.77 28.56
C LEU A 653 -6.77 -3.74 30.01
N ALA A 654 -7.35 -2.60 30.43
CA ALA A 654 -7.96 -2.46 31.75
C ALA A 654 -9.20 -3.36 31.90
N LYS A 655 -10.14 -3.31 30.94
CA LYS A 655 -11.39 -4.09 30.96
C LYS A 655 -11.13 -5.60 31.03
N HIS A 656 -10.09 -6.08 30.35
CA HIS A 656 -9.78 -7.51 30.27
C HIS A 656 -8.62 -7.93 31.18
N SER A 657 -8.18 -7.06 32.10
CA SER A 657 -7.01 -7.28 32.96
C SER A 657 -7.08 -8.60 33.74
N GLU A 658 -8.22 -8.92 34.36
CA GLU A 658 -8.39 -10.17 35.12
C GLU A 658 -8.28 -11.42 34.23
N GLN A 659 -8.89 -11.40 33.05
CA GLN A 659 -8.82 -12.53 32.09
C GLN A 659 -7.41 -12.69 31.55
N LEU A 660 -6.74 -11.57 31.25
CA LEU A 660 -5.36 -11.55 30.77
C LEU A 660 -4.36 -11.95 31.87
N ALA A 661 -4.67 -11.68 33.14
CA ALA A 661 -3.86 -12.10 34.29
C ALA A 661 -3.79 -13.61 34.48
N SER A 662 -4.74 -14.36 33.91
CA SER A 662 -4.73 -15.83 33.93
C SER A 662 -3.79 -16.45 32.89
N THR A 663 -3.20 -15.63 32.01
CA THR A 663 -2.32 -16.08 30.93
C THR A 663 -0.85 -16.05 31.34
N THR A 664 0.00 -16.79 30.60
CA THR A 664 1.46 -16.73 30.78
C THR A 664 2.05 -15.34 30.50
N GLU A 665 1.28 -14.43 29.88
CA GLU A 665 1.69 -13.07 29.55
C GLU A 665 1.18 -12.02 30.55
N ALA A 666 0.61 -12.43 31.69
CA ALA A 666 0.04 -11.54 32.71
C ALA A 666 0.95 -10.36 33.09
N ALA A 667 2.23 -10.63 33.36
CA ALA A 667 3.21 -9.59 33.71
C ALA A 667 3.45 -8.61 32.55
N SER A 668 3.43 -9.09 31.31
CA SER A 668 3.56 -8.24 30.12
C SER A 668 2.35 -7.32 29.96
N VAL A 669 1.14 -7.84 30.20
CA VAL A 669 -0.11 -7.08 30.10
C VAL A 669 -0.19 -5.97 31.15
N ASP A 670 0.20 -6.23 32.41
CA ASP A 670 0.28 -5.19 33.44
C ASP A 670 1.26 -4.07 33.04
N LEU A 671 2.44 -4.45 32.53
CA LEU A 671 3.44 -3.49 32.05
C LEU A 671 2.89 -2.65 30.89
N LEU A 672 2.17 -3.27 29.94
CA LEU A 672 1.52 -2.56 28.84
C LEU A 672 0.46 -1.58 29.34
N LEU A 673 -0.44 -2.02 30.23
CA LEU A 673 -1.47 -1.16 30.80
C LEU A 673 -0.85 0.08 31.48
N ARG A 674 0.13 -0.14 32.35
CA ARG A 674 0.82 0.94 33.08
C ARG A 674 1.64 1.85 32.16
N ALA A 675 2.22 1.31 31.09
CA ALA A 675 2.87 2.11 30.07
C ALA A 675 1.85 3.00 29.36
N GLY A 676 0.72 2.44 28.91
CA GLY A 676 -0.34 3.19 28.25
C GLY A 676 -0.93 4.30 29.12
N THR A 677 -1.12 4.06 30.42
CA THR A 677 -1.54 5.10 31.36
C THR A 677 -0.51 6.23 31.43
N ALA A 678 0.78 5.92 31.58
CA ALA A 678 1.84 6.95 31.60
C ALA A 678 1.93 7.74 30.27
N ALA A 679 1.61 7.10 29.14
CA ALA A 679 1.49 7.77 27.85
C ALA A 679 0.29 8.72 27.79
N MET A 680 -0.85 8.34 28.37
CA MET A 680 -2.02 9.23 28.50
C MET A 680 -1.74 10.41 29.44
N ASP A 681 -1.02 10.17 30.55
CA ASP A 681 -0.61 11.22 31.49
C ASP A 681 0.33 12.22 30.79
N PHE A 682 1.27 11.74 29.97
CA PHE A 682 2.12 12.60 29.14
C PHE A 682 1.30 13.49 28.19
N ASP A 683 0.31 12.93 27.48
CA ASP A 683 -0.58 13.69 26.60
C ASP A 683 -1.45 14.69 27.38
N ALA A 684 -1.90 14.33 28.58
CA ALA A 684 -2.67 15.19 29.46
C ALA A 684 -1.85 16.40 29.94
N VAL A 685 -0.59 16.20 30.31
CA VAL A 685 0.33 17.30 30.67
C VAL A 685 0.52 18.25 29.49
N LEU A 686 0.78 17.72 28.28
CA LEU A 686 0.90 18.57 27.08
C LEU A 686 -0.39 19.33 26.76
N ALA A 687 -1.56 18.76 27.05
CA ALA A 687 -2.86 19.38 26.79
C ALA A 687 -3.24 20.46 27.80
N ALA A 688 -2.90 20.26 29.08
CA ALA A 688 -3.28 21.15 30.17
C ALA A 688 -2.43 22.43 30.24
N HIS A 689 -1.19 22.40 29.75
CA HIS A 689 -0.26 23.52 29.90
C HIS A 689 -0.25 24.46 28.69
N PRO A 690 0.00 25.77 28.90
CA PRO A 690 -0.03 26.78 27.85
C PRO A 690 1.16 26.65 26.89
N ARG A 691 1.30 27.63 25.98
CA ARG A 691 2.41 27.67 25.01
C ARG A 691 3.78 27.80 25.68
N ALA A 692 3.88 28.48 26.82
CA ALA A 692 5.10 28.50 27.62
C ALA A 692 5.13 27.29 28.56
N VAL A 693 6.27 26.60 28.64
CA VAL A 693 6.48 25.45 29.52
C VAL A 693 7.49 25.85 30.59
N ASP A 694 7.11 25.73 31.85
CA ASP A 694 7.99 25.95 32.98
C ASP A 694 8.82 24.70 33.34
N ALA A 695 9.75 24.87 34.27
CA ALA A 695 10.64 23.80 34.74
C ALA A 695 9.87 22.60 35.30
N ASP A 696 8.83 22.85 36.08
CA ASP A 696 8.03 21.81 36.75
C ASP A 696 7.23 20.99 35.74
N THR A 697 6.60 21.64 34.77
CA THR A 697 5.90 20.98 33.66
C THR A 697 6.88 20.13 32.84
N CYS A 698 8.08 20.64 32.57
CA CYS A 698 9.10 19.90 31.85
C CYS A 698 9.57 18.66 32.63
N ALA A 699 9.78 18.78 33.94
CA ALA A 699 10.09 17.65 34.82
C ALA A 699 8.97 16.61 34.81
N LEU A 700 7.71 17.03 34.90
CA LEU A 700 6.55 16.15 34.85
C LEU A 700 6.44 15.42 33.49
N LEU A 701 6.78 16.09 32.38
CA LEU A 701 6.88 15.44 31.06
C LEU A 701 7.98 14.38 31.04
N PHE A 702 9.15 14.64 31.64
CA PHE A 702 10.20 13.62 31.78
C PHE A 702 9.74 12.43 32.59
N ASP A 703 9.11 12.65 33.74
CA ASP A 703 8.71 11.57 34.64
C ASP A 703 7.70 10.63 33.96
N ASN A 704 6.68 11.19 33.31
CA ASN A 704 5.70 10.41 32.56
C ASN A 704 6.34 9.68 31.37
N TYR A 705 7.21 10.34 30.62
CA TYR A 705 7.88 9.72 29.48
C TYR A 705 8.88 8.61 29.89
N ASN A 706 9.66 8.84 30.95
CA ASN A 706 10.57 7.87 31.56
C ASN A 706 9.80 6.63 32.01
N ARG A 707 8.70 6.84 32.75
CA ARG A 707 7.83 5.76 33.18
C ARG A 707 7.30 4.97 32.00
N PHE A 708 6.75 5.64 30.98
CA PHE A 708 6.27 4.98 29.77
C PHE A 708 7.37 4.16 29.09
N ILE A 709 8.54 4.74 28.82
CA ILE A 709 9.57 4.07 28.03
C ILE A 709 10.22 2.90 28.79
N CYS A 710 10.41 3.02 30.11
CA CYS A 710 10.91 1.92 30.94
C CYS A 710 9.92 0.76 30.99
N LEU A 711 8.62 1.03 31.14
CA LEU A 711 7.58 0.00 31.17
C LEU A 711 7.42 -0.66 29.78
N ALA A 712 7.41 0.14 28.71
CA ALA A 712 7.33 -0.36 27.34
C ALA A 712 8.53 -1.26 26.98
N ALA A 713 9.75 -0.87 27.38
CA ALA A 713 10.94 -1.68 27.17
C ALA A 713 10.88 -3.01 27.93
N ARG A 714 10.39 -3.00 29.18
CA ARG A 714 10.17 -4.21 29.98
C ARG A 714 9.09 -5.12 29.38
N ALA A 715 8.09 -4.55 28.73
CA ALA A 715 7.09 -5.26 27.91
C ALA A 715 7.63 -5.69 26.53
N GLN A 716 8.96 -5.72 26.34
CA GLN A 716 9.62 -6.17 25.10
C GLN A 716 9.29 -5.32 23.85
N ILE A 717 8.90 -4.06 24.02
CA ILE A 717 8.76 -3.13 22.90
C ILE A 717 10.15 -2.61 22.53
N PRO A 718 10.65 -2.85 21.30
CA PRO A 718 12.01 -2.47 20.94
C PRO A 718 12.18 -0.95 20.88
N LEU A 719 13.21 -0.44 21.53
CA LEU A 719 13.59 0.96 21.47
C LEU A 719 13.99 1.37 20.04
N MET A 720 13.83 2.66 19.74
CA MET A 720 14.13 3.24 18.45
C MET A 720 14.78 4.62 18.58
N PRO A 721 15.45 5.15 17.55
CA PRO A 721 16.06 6.49 17.61
C PRO A 721 15.08 7.60 18.00
N LYS A 722 13.79 7.47 17.65
CA LYS A 722 12.77 8.44 18.05
C LYS A 722 12.51 8.46 19.56
N CYS A 723 12.76 7.35 20.28
CA CYS A 723 12.70 7.33 21.74
C CYS A 723 13.73 8.30 22.33
N HIS A 724 14.94 8.32 21.79
CA HIS A 724 15.95 9.29 22.22
C HIS A 724 15.56 10.72 21.83
N MET A 725 14.98 10.90 20.64
CA MET A 725 14.54 12.22 20.16
C MET A 725 13.41 12.83 21.01
N MET A 726 12.59 12.02 21.69
CA MET A 726 11.60 12.50 22.65
C MET A 726 12.24 13.20 23.86
N TYR A 727 13.39 12.71 24.36
CA TYR A 727 14.10 13.42 25.43
C TYR A 727 14.51 14.82 24.97
N HIS A 728 15.08 14.95 23.76
CA HIS A 728 15.43 16.25 23.20
C HIS A 728 14.21 17.15 22.99
N MET A 729 13.06 16.58 22.63
CA MET A 729 11.81 17.34 22.52
C MET A 729 11.41 17.95 23.86
N ILE A 730 11.41 17.15 24.92
CA ILE A 730 11.04 17.57 26.27
C ILE A 730 12.06 18.59 26.79
N GLN A 731 13.37 18.31 26.69
CA GLN A 731 14.45 19.22 27.10
C GLN A 731 14.32 20.60 26.46
N ARG A 732 14.00 20.62 25.15
CA ARG A 732 13.88 21.86 24.38
C ARG A 732 12.57 22.60 24.63
N ALA A 733 11.56 21.97 25.25
CA ALA A 733 10.27 22.59 25.51
C ALA A 733 10.39 23.81 26.46
N LEU A 734 11.38 23.83 27.35
CA LEU A 734 11.67 24.99 28.21
C LEU A 734 12.01 26.25 27.40
N LEU A 735 12.82 26.09 26.37
CA LEU A 735 13.26 27.22 25.53
C LEU A 735 12.26 27.52 24.40
N LYS A 736 11.68 26.46 23.82
CA LYS A 736 10.88 26.55 22.59
C LYS A 736 9.37 26.57 22.84
N GLY A 737 8.94 26.36 24.08
CA GLY A 737 7.55 26.26 24.47
C GLY A 737 6.98 24.86 24.27
N ASN A 738 5.66 24.74 24.46
CA ASN A 738 4.95 23.48 24.45
C ASN A 738 4.90 22.89 23.02
N PRO A 739 5.44 21.68 22.80
CA PRO A 739 5.48 21.03 21.50
C PRO A 739 4.13 20.84 20.81
N ARG A 740 3.04 20.83 21.56
CA ARG A 740 1.66 20.80 21.04
C ARG A 740 1.37 21.97 20.10
N PHE A 741 2.03 23.11 20.26
CA PHE A 741 1.81 24.32 19.47
C PHE A 741 2.85 24.52 18.35
N TYR A 742 3.71 23.53 18.08
CA TYR A 742 4.67 23.60 16.98
C TYR A 742 4.04 23.38 15.61
N SER A 743 2.86 22.73 15.57
CA SER A 743 2.10 22.61 14.33
C SER A 743 1.56 23.99 13.94
N THR A 744 2.08 24.55 12.86
CA THR A 744 1.60 25.82 12.29
C THR A 744 0.63 25.61 11.11
N TYR A 745 0.19 24.37 10.88
CA TYR A 745 -0.74 24.07 9.79
C TYR A 745 -2.14 24.50 10.18
N ILE A 746 -2.73 25.42 9.39
CA ILE A 746 -4.15 25.76 9.45
C ILE A 746 -4.98 24.50 9.09
N ASP A 747 -4.55 23.75 8.07
CA ASP A 747 -5.11 22.45 7.68
C ASP A 747 -4.06 21.60 6.95
N GLU A 748 -3.85 20.36 7.39
CA GLU A 748 -2.97 19.36 6.74
C GLU A 748 -3.44 19.05 5.30
N SER A 749 -4.73 19.28 4.98
CA SER A 749 -5.28 19.13 3.63
C SER A 749 -4.60 20.05 2.61
N LEU A 750 -4.08 21.21 3.06
CA LEU A 750 -3.32 22.15 2.22
C LEU A 750 -2.00 21.54 1.75
N ASN A 751 -1.34 20.72 2.58
CA ASN A 751 -0.15 19.98 2.15
C ASN A 751 -0.50 19.01 1.00
N GLY A 752 -1.69 18.40 1.05
CA GLY A 752 -2.22 17.57 -0.03
C GLY A 752 -2.51 18.36 -1.31
N ALA A 753 -3.06 19.57 -1.19
CA ALA A 753 -3.27 20.49 -2.31
C ALA A 753 -1.94 20.92 -2.95
N ILE A 754 -0.99 21.40 -2.14
CA ILE A 754 0.36 21.78 -2.59
C ILE A 754 1.05 20.58 -3.25
N ALA A 755 1.00 19.39 -2.65
CA ALA A 755 1.58 18.20 -3.24
C ALA A 755 0.93 17.83 -4.59
N ARG A 756 -0.38 18.04 -4.77
CA ARG A 756 -1.05 17.85 -6.07
C ARG A 756 -0.60 18.89 -7.08
N VAL A 757 -0.50 20.17 -6.70
CA VAL A 757 0.04 21.24 -7.55
C VAL A 757 1.46 20.87 -8.00
N CYS A 758 2.34 20.56 -7.05
CA CYS A 758 3.72 20.14 -7.31
C CYS A 758 3.84 18.91 -8.21
N ARG A 759 2.92 17.93 -8.10
CA ARG A 759 2.90 16.74 -8.98
C ARG A 759 2.40 17.03 -10.39
N SER A 760 1.51 18.02 -10.54
CA SER A 760 0.95 18.42 -11.84
C SER A 760 1.91 19.24 -12.70
N VAL A 761 3.06 19.64 -12.14
CA VAL A 761 3.99 20.56 -12.79
C VAL A 761 5.20 19.80 -13.31
N HIS A 762 5.57 20.08 -14.57
CA HIS A 762 6.77 19.52 -15.19
C HIS A 762 8.05 20.00 -14.48
N ARG A 763 9.02 19.09 -14.31
CA ARG A 763 10.25 19.35 -13.54
C ARG A 763 11.06 20.56 -14.04
N ARG A 764 11.08 20.78 -15.35
CA ARG A 764 11.82 21.89 -16.00
C ARG A 764 11.38 23.29 -15.55
N GLY A 765 10.10 23.49 -15.28
CA GLY A 765 9.55 24.78 -14.86
C GLY A 765 9.05 24.78 -13.42
N TRP A 766 9.50 23.82 -12.60
CA TRP A 766 8.77 23.40 -11.40
C TRP A 766 8.49 24.53 -10.42
N ALA A 767 9.52 25.29 -10.03
CA ALA A 767 9.35 26.37 -9.05
C ALA A 767 8.41 27.47 -9.57
N LEU A 768 8.62 27.95 -10.80
CA LEU A 768 7.83 29.03 -11.38
C LEU A 768 6.38 28.63 -11.62
N ALA A 769 6.14 27.41 -12.11
CA ALA A 769 4.79 26.93 -12.37
C ALA A 769 4.05 26.51 -11.10
N VAL A 770 4.74 26.02 -10.06
CA VAL A 770 4.14 25.86 -8.72
C VAL A 770 3.74 27.22 -8.17
N TYR A 771 4.64 28.21 -8.22
CA TYR A 771 4.37 29.57 -7.76
C TYR A 771 3.16 30.17 -8.47
N ARG A 772 3.15 30.17 -9.81
CA ARG A 772 2.01 30.67 -10.61
C ARG A 772 0.69 30.00 -10.24
N LYS A 773 0.69 28.67 -10.09
CA LYS A 773 -0.52 27.93 -9.72
C LYS A 773 -1.02 28.24 -8.31
N LEU A 774 -0.10 28.48 -7.36
CA LEU A 774 -0.47 28.89 -6.01
C LEU A 774 -1.00 30.33 -6.00
N SER A 775 -0.35 31.26 -6.72
CA SER A 775 -0.84 32.65 -6.84
C SER A 775 -2.22 32.72 -7.51
N MET A 776 -2.49 31.90 -8.52
CA MET A 776 -3.83 31.79 -9.11
C MET A 776 -4.85 31.26 -8.10
N LEU A 777 -4.47 30.33 -7.23
CA LEU A 777 -5.35 29.78 -6.21
C LEU A 777 -5.65 30.80 -5.12
N GLU A 778 -4.68 31.64 -4.74
CA GLU A 778 -4.89 32.78 -3.84
C GLU A 778 -5.83 33.82 -4.45
N GLN A 779 -5.66 34.15 -5.74
CA GLN A 779 -6.54 35.08 -6.46
C GLN A 779 -7.99 34.58 -6.51
N LEU A 780 -8.20 33.29 -6.83
CA LEU A 780 -9.54 32.69 -6.86
C LEU A 780 -10.20 32.66 -5.48
N LEU A 781 -9.42 32.45 -4.41
CA LEU A 781 -9.96 32.49 -3.04
C LEU A 781 -10.35 33.90 -2.61
N ALA A 782 -9.59 34.92 -3.05
CA ALA A 782 -9.92 36.32 -2.77
C ALA A 782 -11.20 36.75 -3.52
N GLU A 783 -11.42 36.26 -4.75
CA GLU A 783 -12.64 36.54 -5.53
C GLU A 783 -13.91 35.87 -4.95
N ASP A 784 -13.76 34.80 -4.16
CA ASP A 784 -14.88 34.11 -3.48
C ASP A 784 -15.23 34.75 -2.11
N GLU A 785 -14.36 35.61 -1.55
CA GLU A 785 -14.60 36.32 -0.28
C GLU A 785 -15.26 37.71 -0.47
N ASP A 786 -15.26 38.24 -1.69
CA ASP A 786 -15.98 39.46 -2.12
C ASP A 786 -17.38 39.16 -2.68
#